data_AF-A0A0P7N289-F1
#
_entry.id   AF-A0A0P7N289-F1
#
_cell.length_a   1.000
_cell.length_b   1.000
_cell.length_c   1.000
_cell.angle_alpha   90.00
_cell.angle_beta   90.00
_cell.angle_gamma   90.00
#
_symmetry.space_group_name_H-M   'P 1'
#
loop_
_entity.id
_entity.type
_entity.pdbx_description
1 polymer ?
#
loop_
_entity_poly.entity_id
_entity_poly.type
_entity_poly.pdbx_seq_one_letter_code
_entity_poly.pdbx_strand_id
1 'polypeptide(L)'
;MKAKSVRYGIWFTLFFFMMILKIPFTFANEADYDVEDNPDGSVTIKTYTGTGGDIVIPHQLQGKMVTGIDPWVFNNKKLTSLTIPETITTIGAYAFYQNQLTSVTLPSNLTNISDGVFSLNQLTNVMLPNNLSSIGNYAFSGNLLESVDIPNSVISIGDHAFSTNDIVRVKIPDGVKIIGANAFARNDIESLEIPESVKSIGDGAFSYNYLKEIIIHSKDVEISDDAFIGHSPDVVMYAPENSSVKEYADRLNINFQRLDSPDHVNEEDYEWTKNRDGSVTIRDYIGTNVAITIPSQLDGRAVTAIGSGAFGEKGLTQVIIPDSVTSIGDVAFAENQITYVKLPNNLTKIGEGVFFTNKLTAIEIPDQVTQIGSYAFLDNALATVKLPNQLKTIGDFAFMENQLTNIELPATLETIGEWAFSDNNLTSLVIPSSVVSMGEYAFATNQLSNVTIPFSITSIAESVFLDNRLTSIEIPSSVTTIGRWAFGENRLSSVEIPKNVMTIEDNAFNDNNLKHVKILSDATILLEDIFNANPNNLIVYGHDASTAQAYANQYNHQFELLTYQIIYHGNGSEQGNPPVDTNMYPRNTPATILDNIGSLEKTGYTFDGWNSTNAGDGIDYAVNSIVDIEESNLALYAKWIANAYVVTFNTNGGTAINPITVIYEGLVSKPVNPIKAGHTFLGWYKDAQFTTPWNFTTDKVTKNTTLYAKWDKIVTQYTVDFDTNGGSTVVSQKVTEDTLATKPADPTKAGYTFTGWYKDINFTITWNFSKDVVTSNITLYAHWVTDGSSGGGGSVSPNPAPIPEPTIPEKPDPKPEEPTEPQPTELTPQQEPDIIFSDTSQGHWAWAMIQEMAKRGIITGYQDGTFKPNAPIQRQHAALMLTRALELEPKKEALVFNDISKSHLYFEVINQVQQAGLFDGIDGNFQPTTNMTRAQMAKVLVLAFKLTSSNKDTFKDVPKTHWAYESIAILTGNGITIGDNGNFRPNDPVTRAEFVTFLSRALHQ
;
A
#
# COMPACT_ATOMS: atom_id res chain seq x y z
N MET A 1 -10.32 -47.77 -11.54
CA MET A 1 -9.11 -47.35 -10.80
C MET A 1 -8.41 -46.29 -11.67
N LYS A 2 -7.94 -45.18 -11.08
CA LYS A 2 -7.81 -43.84 -11.72
C LYS A 2 -9.15 -43.13 -11.88
N ALA A 3 -9.65 -42.57 -10.77
CA ALA A 3 -10.35 -41.29 -10.82
C ALA A 3 -9.28 -40.21 -10.61
N LYS A 4 -9.30 -39.15 -11.41
CA LYS A 4 -8.57 -37.91 -11.15
C LYS A 4 -9.59 -36.78 -11.26
N SER A 5 -9.55 -35.86 -10.30
CA SER A 5 -10.52 -34.78 -10.17
C SER A 5 -10.15 -33.60 -11.07
N VAL A 6 -11.14 -33.19 -11.84
CA VAL A 6 -11.14 -32.06 -12.76
C VAL A 6 -11.00 -30.74 -11.97
N ARG A 7 -10.17 -29.79 -12.42
CA ARG A 7 -9.96 -28.49 -11.74
C ARG A 7 -9.99 -27.30 -12.71
N TYR A 8 -11.06 -26.50 -12.69
CA TYR A 8 -11.14 -25.18 -13.35
C TYR A 8 -11.44 -24.08 -12.33
N GLY A 9 -10.62 -23.05 -12.19
CA GLY A 9 -9.91 -22.37 -13.27
C GLY A 9 -10.31 -20.89 -13.36
N ILE A 10 -10.77 -20.30 -12.25
CA ILE A 10 -11.14 -18.89 -12.13
C ILE A 10 -10.58 -18.39 -10.79
N TRP A 11 -10.01 -17.16 -10.80
CA TRP A 11 -9.31 -16.43 -9.73
C TRP A 11 -7.81 -16.74 -9.53
N PHE A 12 -6.94 -15.77 -9.90
CA PHE A 12 -5.62 -15.57 -9.30
C PHE A 12 -5.04 -14.15 -9.55
N THR A 13 -5.85 -13.09 -9.45
CA THR A 13 -5.39 -11.68 -9.62
C THR A 13 -5.31 -10.86 -8.33
N LEU A 14 -5.98 -11.23 -7.24
CA LEU A 14 -5.82 -10.59 -5.92
C LEU A 14 -4.89 -11.36 -4.96
N PHE A 15 -4.79 -12.68 -5.13
CA PHE A 15 -4.15 -13.58 -4.16
C PHE A 15 -2.62 -13.41 -4.03
N PHE A 16 -1.95 -12.80 -5.02
CA PHE A 16 -0.49 -12.76 -5.07
C PHE A 16 0.17 -11.72 -4.14
N PHE A 17 -0.58 -10.74 -3.62
CA PHE A 17 0.00 -9.66 -2.81
C PHE A 17 0.27 -10.03 -1.33
N MET A 18 -0.36 -11.09 -0.81
CA MET A 18 -0.20 -11.54 0.58
C MET A 18 0.72 -12.76 0.77
N MET A 19 1.16 -13.42 -0.30
CA MET A 19 2.01 -14.64 -0.22
C MET A 19 3.51 -14.38 -0.44
N ILE A 20 4.01 -13.17 -0.18
CA ILE A 20 5.43 -12.81 -0.36
C ILE A 20 6.33 -13.33 0.78
N LEU A 21 5.78 -13.78 1.92
CA LEU A 21 6.55 -14.43 2.98
C LEU A 21 6.18 -15.92 3.13
N LYS A 22 7.23 -16.77 3.13
CA LYS A 22 7.30 -18.19 3.57
C LYS A 22 7.30 -19.34 2.52
N ILE A 23 7.70 -19.09 1.26
CA ILE A 23 8.34 -20.13 0.41
C ILE A 23 9.60 -19.51 -0.24
N PRO A 24 10.75 -20.19 -0.28
CA PRO A 24 11.94 -19.67 -0.96
C PRO A 24 11.78 -19.81 -2.48
N PHE A 25 11.07 -18.85 -3.10
CA PHE A 25 11.22 -18.63 -4.53
C PHE A 25 12.66 -18.23 -4.82
N THR A 26 13.37 -19.04 -5.60
CA THR A 26 14.62 -18.59 -6.22
C THR A 26 14.26 -17.55 -7.27
N PHE A 27 14.41 -16.26 -6.93
CA PHE A 27 14.49 -15.24 -7.96
C PHE A 27 15.57 -15.66 -8.96
N ALA A 28 15.19 -15.83 -10.22
CA ALA A 28 16.15 -16.02 -11.29
C ALA A 28 17.12 -14.82 -11.27
N ASN A 29 18.40 -15.10 -11.47
CA ASN A 29 19.42 -14.06 -11.34
C ASN A 29 19.17 -13.00 -12.42
N GLU A 30 19.35 -11.71 -12.12
CA GLU A 30 19.25 -10.67 -13.15
C GLU A 30 20.22 -10.93 -14.31
N ALA A 31 21.37 -11.56 -14.01
CA ALA A 31 22.34 -12.04 -15.01
C ALA A 31 21.85 -13.20 -15.91
N ASP A 32 20.73 -13.87 -15.58
CA ASP A 32 20.13 -14.90 -16.44
C ASP A 32 19.35 -14.28 -17.62
N TYR A 33 19.05 -12.97 -17.58
CA TYR A 33 18.22 -12.27 -18.57
C TYR A 33 19.05 -11.33 -19.46
N ASP A 34 18.86 -11.43 -20.78
CA ASP A 34 19.31 -10.43 -21.74
C ASP A 34 18.11 -9.61 -22.22
N VAL A 35 18.27 -8.29 -22.36
CA VAL A 35 17.17 -7.35 -22.62
C VAL A 35 17.53 -6.29 -23.66
N GLU A 36 16.53 -5.84 -24.43
CA GLU A 36 16.64 -4.74 -25.38
C GLU A 36 15.82 -3.52 -24.92
N ASP A 37 16.38 -2.33 -25.09
CA ASP A 37 15.74 -1.06 -24.76
C ASP A 37 14.62 -0.71 -25.75
N ASN A 38 13.42 -0.46 -25.23
CA ASN A 38 12.29 0.02 -26.01
C ASN A 38 12.33 1.57 -26.12
N PRO A 39 11.75 2.17 -27.20
CA PRO A 39 11.77 3.63 -27.39
C PRO A 39 11.07 4.48 -26.32
N ASP A 40 10.24 3.86 -25.48
CA ASP A 40 9.53 4.49 -24.36
C ASP A 40 10.30 4.43 -23.02
N GLY A 41 11.48 3.81 -23.00
CA GLY A 41 12.31 3.61 -21.81
C GLY A 41 12.01 2.33 -21.02
N SER A 42 11.09 1.49 -21.49
CA SER A 42 10.91 0.11 -20.99
C SER A 42 11.92 -0.87 -21.64
N VAL A 43 11.87 -2.14 -21.26
CA VAL A 43 12.73 -3.21 -21.83
C VAL A 43 11.94 -4.45 -22.23
N THR A 44 12.46 -5.16 -23.23
CA THR A 44 11.95 -6.44 -23.74
C THR A 44 12.97 -7.54 -23.49
N ILE A 45 12.57 -8.67 -22.90
CA ILE A 45 13.47 -9.82 -22.68
C ILE A 45 13.76 -10.51 -24.00
N LYS A 46 15.05 -10.61 -24.37
CA LYS A 46 15.56 -11.18 -25.63
C LYS A 46 16.05 -12.61 -25.50
N THR A 47 16.70 -12.94 -24.38
CA THR A 47 17.11 -14.31 -24.07
C THR A 47 17.02 -14.58 -22.57
N TYR A 48 16.85 -15.85 -22.21
CA TYR A 48 16.98 -16.34 -20.85
C TYR A 48 17.98 -17.49 -20.82
N THR A 49 18.97 -17.45 -19.93
CA THR A 49 20.06 -18.44 -19.84
C THR A 49 19.97 -19.37 -18.64
N GLY A 50 19.11 -19.07 -17.66
CA GLY A 50 18.94 -19.86 -16.45
C GLY A 50 18.41 -21.29 -16.67
N THR A 51 18.54 -22.12 -15.62
CA THR A 51 18.47 -23.59 -15.71
C THR A 51 17.08 -24.22 -15.62
N GLY A 52 16.04 -23.43 -15.36
CA GLY A 52 14.65 -23.89 -15.21
C GLY A 52 14.14 -23.97 -13.78
N GLY A 53 13.01 -24.66 -13.58
CA GLY A 53 12.29 -24.74 -12.31
C GLY A 53 11.17 -23.69 -12.19
N ASP A 54 10.99 -23.14 -10.98
CA ASP A 54 9.98 -22.13 -10.71
C ASP A 54 10.54 -20.73 -10.96
N ILE A 55 9.91 -19.97 -11.87
CA ILE A 55 10.38 -18.62 -12.27
C ILE A 55 9.34 -17.56 -11.96
N VAL A 56 9.78 -16.48 -11.33
CA VAL A 56 9.09 -15.19 -11.32
C VAL A 56 9.83 -14.26 -12.27
N ILE A 57 9.17 -13.80 -13.34
CA ILE A 57 9.75 -12.80 -14.25
C ILE A 57 9.75 -11.44 -13.51
N PRO A 58 10.90 -10.75 -13.39
CA PRO A 58 10.95 -9.44 -12.73
C PRO A 58 10.10 -8.39 -13.46
N HIS A 59 9.41 -7.54 -12.69
CA HIS A 59 8.68 -6.39 -13.23
C HIS A 59 9.64 -5.27 -13.71
N GLN A 60 10.90 -5.30 -13.24
CA GLN A 60 11.99 -4.45 -13.69
C GLN A 60 13.27 -5.25 -13.92
N LEU A 61 14.01 -4.90 -14.98
CA LEU A 61 15.36 -5.37 -15.28
C LEU A 61 16.21 -4.14 -15.65
N GLN A 62 17.44 -4.05 -15.17
CA GLN A 62 18.34 -2.91 -15.34
C GLN A 62 17.72 -1.56 -14.89
N GLY A 63 16.83 -1.60 -13.89
CA GLY A 63 16.08 -0.44 -13.39
C GLY A 63 14.97 0.08 -14.34
N LYS A 64 14.66 -0.65 -15.42
CA LYS A 64 13.62 -0.30 -16.41
C LYS A 64 12.48 -1.30 -16.33
N MET A 65 11.26 -0.84 -16.60
CA MET A 65 10.05 -1.69 -16.59
C MET A 65 10.13 -2.75 -17.68
N VAL A 66 9.85 -4.01 -17.36
CA VAL A 66 9.79 -5.09 -18.36
C VAL A 66 8.39 -5.13 -18.96
N THR A 67 8.28 -4.89 -20.26
CA THR A 67 6.99 -4.74 -20.98
C THR A 67 6.77 -5.75 -22.11
N GLY A 68 7.81 -6.50 -22.48
CA GLY A 68 7.74 -7.50 -23.54
C GLY A 68 8.64 -8.72 -23.30
N ILE A 69 8.28 -9.83 -23.94
CA ILE A 69 9.07 -11.06 -24.03
C ILE A 69 9.17 -11.44 -25.51
N ASP A 70 10.38 -11.61 -26.04
CA ASP A 70 10.59 -12.02 -27.43
C ASP A 70 10.13 -13.48 -27.69
N PRO A 71 10.00 -13.88 -28.96
CA PRO A 71 9.78 -15.28 -29.33
C PRO A 71 10.86 -16.22 -28.78
N TRP A 72 10.46 -17.46 -28.42
CA TRP A 72 11.34 -18.56 -27.97
C TRP A 72 12.18 -18.35 -26.69
N VAL A 73 12.09 -17.22 -25.99
CA VAL A 73 12.98 -16.85 -24.85
C VAL A 73 13.11 -17.93 -23.78
N PHE A 74 11.99 -18.52 -23.34
CA PHE A 74 11.93 -19.55 -22.30
C PHE A 74 11.60 -20.95 -22.86
N ASN A 75 11.81 -21.18 -24.17
CA ASN A 75 11.59 -22.47 -24.80
C ASN A 75 12.46 -23.59 -24.18
N ASN A 76 11.83 -24.74 -23.86
CA ASN A 76 12.49 -25.97 -23.43
C ASN A 76 13.44 -25.77 -22.22
N LYS A 77 13.03 -24.90 -21.29
CA LYS A 77 13.76 -24.58 -20.05
C LYS A 77 13.41 -25.50 -18.88
N LYS A 78 12.44 -26.41 -19.04
CA LYS A 78 11.89 -27.24 -17.96
C LYS A 78 11.30 -26.40 -16.82
N LEU A 79 10.55 -25.35 -17.19
CA LEU A 79 9.83 -24.55 -16.21
C LEU A 79 8.69 -25.37 -15.59
N THR A 80 8.58 -25.36 -14.27
CA THR A 80 7.51 -26.04 -13.49
C THR A 80 6.43 -25.07 -13.03
N SER A 81 6.83 -23.82 -12.73
CA SER A 81 5.94 -22.71 -12.40
C SER A 81 6.44 -21.41 -13.06
N LEU A 82 5.51 -20.52 -13.37
CA LEU A 82 5.77 -19.25 -14.05
C LEU A 82 4.84 -18.15 -13.53
N THR A 83 5.42 -17.06 -13.02
CA THR A 83 4.70 -15.79 -12.78
C THR A 83 5.14 -14.75 -13.80
N ILE A 84 4.17 -14.23 -14.57
CA ILE A 84 4.37 -13.14 -15.53
C ILE A 84 3.78 -11.86 -14.91
N PRO A 85 4.53 -10.76 -14.76
CA PRO A 85 4.02 -9.54 -14.14
C PRO A 85 3.06 -8.79 -15.08
N GLU A 86 2.08 -8.09 -14.50
CA GLU A 86 1.10 -7.22 -15.21
C GLU A 86 1.76 -6.10 -16.05
N THR A 87 3.06 -5.86 -15.88
CA THR A 87 3.83 -4.92 -16.71
C THR A 87 4.03 -5.43 -18.14
N ILE A 88 3.96 -6.74 -18.37
CA ILE A 88 4.12 -7.38 -19.67
C ILE A 88 2.87 -7.15 -20.52
N THR A 89 3.04 -6.41 -21.62
CA THR A 89 1.98 -6.12 -22.59
C THR A 89 2.03 -7.01 -23.83
N THR A 90 3.17 -7.67 -24.06
CA THR A 90 3.41 -8.53 -25.23
C THR A 90 4.24 -9.77 -24.87
N ILE A 91 3.83 -10.92 -25.40
CA ILE A 91 4.54 -12.19 -25.28
C ILE A 91 4.70 -12.77 -26.68
N GLY A 92 5.93 -13.02 -27.10
CA GLY A 92 6.26 -13.53 -28.42
C GLY A 92 5.85 -14.98 -28.66
N ALA A 93 5.77 -15.36 -29.93
CA ALA A 93 5.44 -16.71 -30.34
C ALA A 93 6.41 -17.75 -29.75
N TYR A 94 5.88 -18.89 -29.31
CA TYR A 94 6.62 -20.00 -28.71
C TYR A 94 7.49 -19.63 -27.48
N ALA A 95 7.24 -18.49 -26.82
CA ALA A 95 8.08 -18.01 -25.71
C ALA A 95 8.23 -19.03 -24.57
N PHE A 96 7.19 -19.81 -24.24
CA PHE A 96 7.20 -20.83 -23.19
C PHE A 96 6.97 -22.26 -23.73
N TYR A 97 7.26 -22.48 -25.02
CA TYR A 97 7.12 -23.78 -25.68
C TYR A 97 7.91 -24.90 -24.97
N GLN A 98 7.36 -26.11 -24.97
CA GLN A 98 8.03 -27.35 -24.54
C GLN A 98 8.55 -27.35 -23.08
N ASN A 99 7.75 -26.85 -22.14
CA ASN A 99 8.08 -26.81 -20.70
C ASN A 99 7.26 -27.82 -19.88
N GLN A 100 7.17 -27.65 -18.56
CA GLN A 100 6.48 -28.54 -17.62
C GLN A 100 5.48 -27.75 -16.75
N LEU A 101 4.99 -26.62 -17.27
CA LEU A 101 4.08 -25.73 -16.55
C LEU A 101 2.75 -26.44 -16.32
N THR A 102 2.28 -26.44 -15.07
CA THR A 102 0.97 -27.05 -14.69
C THR A 102 -0.17 -26.03 -14.62
N SER A 103 0.17 -24.75 -14.45
CA SER A 103 -0.73 -23.60 -14.57
C SER A 103 0.05 -22.38 -15.04
N VAL A 104 -0.65 -21.35 -15.52
CA VAL A 104 -0.08 -20.03 -15.83
C VAL A 104 -1.12 -18.93 -15.58
N THR A 105 -0.69 -17.83 -14.97
CA THR A 105 -1.49 -16.59 -14.89
C THR A 105 -1.01 -15.63 -15.97
N LEU A 106 -1.94 -15.15 -16.80
CA LEU A 106 -1.67 -14.25 -17.91
C LEU A 106 -1.98 -12.79 -17.53
N PRO A 107 -1.12 -11.82 -17.89
CA PRO A 107 -1.39 -10.40 -17.64
C PRO A 107 -2.75 -9.94 -18.18
N SER A 108 -3.50 -9.21 -17.36
CA SER A 108 -4.88 -8.78 -17.65
C SER A 108 -5.00 -7.80 -18.83
N ASN A 109 -3.90 -7.17 -19.20
CA ASN A 109 -3.74 -6.19 -20.27
C ASN A 109 -3.38 -6.81 -21.63
N LEU A 110 -3.14 -8.13 -21.73
CA LEU A 110 -2.89 -8.76 -23.03
C LEU A 110 -4.12 -8.65 -23.94
N THR A 111 -3.86 -8.23 -25.18
CA THR A 111 -4.88 -8.12 -26.23
C THR A 111 -4.89 -9.32 -27.19
N ASN A 112 -3.84 -10.13 -27.21
CA ASN A 112 -3.72 -11.31 -28.07
C ASN A 112 -2.86 -12.38 -27.39
N ILE A 113 -3.14 -13.66 -27.68
CA ILE A 113 -2.24 -14.77 -27.33
C ILE A 113 -1.47 -15.17 -28.60
N SER A 114 -0.14 -15.17 -28.54
CA SER A 114 0.72 -15.44 -29.70
C SER A 114 0.84 -16.93 -30.04
N ASP A 115 1.22 -17.23 -31.29
CA ASP A 115 1.37 -18.60 -31.79
C ASP A 115 2.27 -19.47 -30.92
N GLY A 116 1.81 -20.68 -30.58
CA GLY A 116 2.55 -21.73 -29.88
C GLY A 116 3.06 -21.39 -28.48
N VAL A 117 2.66 -20.24 -27.91
CA VAL A 117 3.29 -19.63 -26.73
C VAL A 117 3.37 -20.55 -25.51
N PHE A 118 2.35 -21.40 -25.26
CA PHE A 118 2.31 -22.40 -24.18
C PHE A 118 2.18 -23.85 -24.70
N SER A 119 2.48 -24.12 -25.97
CA SER A 119 2.37 -25.46 -26.54
C SER A 119 3.39 -26.45 -25.93
N LEU A 120 3.01 -27.73 -25.84
CA LEU A 120 3.78 -28.82 -25.23
C LEU A 120 4.15 -28.54 -23.76
N ASN A 121 3.15 -28.27 -22.93
CA ASN A 121 3.28 -28.09 -21.48
C ASN A 121 2.44 -29.15 -20.73
N GLN A 122 2.14 -28.92 -19.46
CA GLN A 122 1.29 -29.80 -18.63
C GLN A 122 0.12 -29.01 -18.03
N LEU A 123 -0.30 -27.92 -18.68
CA LEU A 123 -1.34 -27.02 -18.17
C LEU A 123 -2.64 -27.80 -18.02
N THR A 124 -3.18 -27.85 -16.80
CA THR A 124 -4.51 -28.41 -16.56
C THR A 124 -5.61 -27.35 -16.61
N ASN A 125 -5.25 -26.07 -16.44
CA ASN A 125 -6.15 -24.94 -16.58
C ASN A 125 -5.39 -23.71 -17.10
N VAL A 126 -6.13 -22.77 -17.70
CA VAL A 126 -5.63 -21.44 -18.07
C VAL A 126 -6.75 -20.42 -17.95
N MET A 127 -6.47 -19.28 -17.34
CA MET A 127 -7.35 -18.10 -17.36
C MET A 127 -6.97 -17.20 -18.53
N LEU A 128 -7.91 -16.94 -19.43
CA LEU A 128 -7.73 -16.05 -20.58
C LEU A 128 -8.16 -14.60 -20.25
N PRO A 129 -7.33 -13.57 -20.53
CA PRO A 129 -7.69 -12.18 -20.25
C PRO A 129 -8.97 -11.71 -20.99
N ASN A 130 -9.85 -11.00 -20.27
CA ASN A 130 -11.13 -10.54 -20.80
C ASN A 130 -11.05 -9.59 -22.01
N ASN A 131 -9.87 -9.05 -22.32
CA ASN A 131 -9.64 -8.09 -23.42
C ASN A 131 -8.99 -8.73 -24.68
N LEU A 132 -8.88 -10.06 -24.74
CA LEU A 132 -8.31 -10.75 -25.90
C LEU A 132 -9.16 -10.59 -27.17
N SER A 133 -8.55 -10.13 -28.27
CA SER A 133 -9.16 -10.13 -29.60
C SER A 133 -8.91 -11.40 -30.41
N SER A 134 -7.80 -12.11 -30.17
CA SER A 134 -7.50 -13.37 -30.86
C SER A 134 -6.62 -14.33 -30.05
N ILE A 135 -6.71 -15.62 -30.40
CA ILE A 135 -5.87 -16.69 -29.86
C ILE A 135 -5.10 -17.30 -31.03
N GLY A 136 -3.77 -17.26 -30.97
CA GLY A 136 -2.86 -17.67 -32.03
C GLY A 136 -2.82 -19.18 -32.30
N ASN A 137 -2.16 -19.54 -33.39
CA ASN A 137 -2.03 -20.93 -33.84
C ASN A 137 -1.24 -21.74 -32.82
N TYR A 138 -1.64 -22.98 -32.53
CA TYR A 138 -1.01 -23.87 -31.54
C TYR A 138 -0.93 -23.31 -30.11
N ALA A 139 -1.51 -22.16 -29.77
CA ALA A 139 -1.22 -21.42 -28.52
C ALA A 139 -1.15 -22.26 -27.23
N PHE A 140 -2.07 -23.22 -27.08
CA PHE A 140 -2.18 -24.17 -25.96
C PHE A 140 -2.15 -25.64 -26.41
N SER A 141 -1.67 -25.95 -27.61
CA SER A 141 -1.65 -27.30 -28.18
C SER A 141 -0.74 -28.25 -27.40
N GLY A 142 -1.19 -29.47 -27.12
CA GLY A 142 -0.40 -30.47 -26.38
C GLY A 142 -0.26 -30.13 -24.91
N ASN A 143 -1.38 -29.94 -24.22
CA ASN A 143 -1.48 -29.72 -22.78
C ASN A 143 -2.45 -30.76 -22.17
N LEU A 144 -2.91 -30.53 -20.94
CA LEU A 144 -3.85 -31.38 -20.21
C LEU A 144 -5.11 -30.58 -19.82
N LEU A 145 -5.50 -29.59 -20.64
CA LEU A 145 -6.69 -28.79 -20.42
C LEU A 145 -7.93 -29.67 -20.60
N GLU A 146 -8.75 -29.83 -19.58
CA GLU A 146 -10.03 -30.56 -19.62
C GLU A 146 -11.24 -29.60 -19.87
N SER A 147 -11.02 -28.28 -19.83
CA SER A 147 -11.93 -27.23 -20.32
C SER A 147 -11.20 -25.90 -20.57
N VAL A 148 -11.86 -24.94 -21.24
CA VAL A 148 -11.36 -23.57 -21.42
C VAL A 148 -12.51 -22.55 -21.53
N ASP A 149 -12.41 -21.47 -20.75
CA ASP A 149 -13.29 -20.31 -20.85
C ASP A 149 -12.74 -19.30 -21.86
N ILE A 150 -13.43 -19.14 -22.99
CA ILE A 150 -13.04 -18.24 -24.07
C ILE A 150 -13.80 -16.91 -23.89
N PRO A 151 -13.11 -15.76 -23.74
CA PRO A 151 -13.77 -14.47 -23.55
C PRO A 151 -14.64 -14.02 -24.74
N ASN A 152 -15.76 -13.35 -24.45
CA ASN A 152 -16.67 -12.79 -25.47
C ASN A 152 -16.02 -11.75 -26.40
N SER A 153 -14.82 -11.26 -26.09
CA SER A 153 -14.01 -10.35 -26.90
C SER A 153 -13.24 -11.05 -28.02
N VAL A 154 -13.04 -12.37 -27.95
CA VAL A 154 -12.26 -13.15 -28.92
C VAL A 154 -13.01 -13.24 -30.25
N ILE A 155 -12.36 -12.80 -31.32
CA ILE A 155 -12.92 -12.78 -32.68
C ILE A 155 -12.52 -14.02 -33.49
N SER A 156 -11.32 -14.56 -33.23
CA SER A 156 -10.78 -15.71 -33.96
C SER A 156 -9.93 -16.62 -33.08
N ILE A 157 -10.13 -17.92 -33.25
CA ILE A 157 -9.35 -19.00 -32.63
C ILE A 157 -8.47 -19.60 -33.74
N GLY A 158 -7.15 -19.57 -33.58
CA GLY A 158 -6.18 -20.02 -34.56
C GLY A 158 -6.13 -21.53 -34.79
N ASP A 159 -5.39 -21.93 -35.81
CA ASP A 159 -5.21 -23.33 -36.18
C ASP A 159 -4.54 -24.09 -35.03
N HIS A 160 -5.03 -25.30 -34.73
CA HIS A 160 -4.51 -26.15 -33.66
C HIS A 160 -4.50 -25.54 -32.23
N ALA A 161 -5.11 -24.35 -32.01
CA ALA A 161 -4.92 -23.54 -30.78
C ALA A 161 -5.08 -24.31 -29.45
N PHE A 162 -6.05 -25.23 -29.37
CA PHE A 162 -6.35 -26.09 -28.22
C PHE A 162 -6.27 -27.59 -28.56
N SER A 163 -5.60 -27.95 -29.66
CA SER A 163 -5.51 -29.34 -30.11
C SER A 163 -4.66 -30.23 -29.20
N THR A 164 -4.99 -31.52 -29.11
CA THR A 164 -4.30 -32.49 -28.23
C THR A 164 -4.29 -32.01 -26.78
N ASN A 165 -5.48 -31.96 -26.20
CA ASN A 165 -5.77 -31.68 -24.81
C ASN A 165 -6.82 -32.71 -24.33
N ASP A 166 -7.31 -32.58 -23.10
CA ASP A 166 -8.30 -33.48 -22.50
C ASP A 166 -9.71 -32.81 -22.48
N ILE A 167 -9.98 -31.81 -23.33
CA ILE A 167 -11.14 -30.90 -23.20
C ILE A 167 -12.45 -31.68 -23.35
N VAL A 168 -13.24 -31.78 -22.27
CA VAL A 168 -14.53 -32.49 -22.28
C VAL A 168 -15.69 -31.56 -22.72
N ARG A 169 -15.54 -30.25 -22.49
CA ARG A 169 -16.54 -29.23 -22.81
C ARG A 169 -15.86 -27.90 -23.18
N VAL A 170 -16.36 -27.23 -24.22
CA VAL A 170 -15.95 -25.87 -24.60
C VAL A 170 -17.17 -25.01 -24.93
N LYS A 171 -17.18 -23.78 -24.43
CA LYS A 171 -18.18 -22.77 -24.79
C LYS A 171 -17.57 -21.85 -25.87
N ILE A 172 -18.14 -21.87 -27.07
CA ILE A 172 -17.78 -20.89 -28.11
C ILE A 172 -18.62 -19.62 -27.88
N PRO A 173 -18.00 -18.46 -27.59
CA PRO A 173 -18.75 -17.25 -27.26
C PRO A 173 -19.19 -16.46 -28.50
N ASP A 174 -20.21 -15.61 -28.34
CA ASP A 174 -20.82 -14.81 -29.41
C ASP A 174 -19.85 -13.84 -30.12
N GLY A 175 -18.66 -13.59 -29.58
CA GLY A 175 -17.62 -12.80 -30.25
C GLY A 175 -16.95 -13.51 -31.43
N VAL A 176 -16.88 -14.85 -31.39
CA VAL A 176 -16.06 -15.66 -32.32
C VAL A 176 -16.70 -15.71 -33.69
N LYS A 177 -15.88 -15.45 -34.71
CA LYS A 177 -16.28 -15.48 -36.13
C LYS A 177 -15.57 -16.59 -36.91
N ILE A 178 -14.38 -16.99 -36.46
CA ILE A 178 -13.49 -17.92 -37.16
C ILE A 178 -12.96 -18.95 -36.15
N ILE A 179 -13.16 -20.23 -36.45
CA ILE A 179 -12.54 -21.36 -35.76
C ILE A 179 -11.56 -22.01 -36.75
N GLY A 180 -10.27 -21.95 -36.44
CA GLY A 180 -9.19 -22.42 -37.31
C GLY A 180 -9.15 -23.93 -37.51
N ALA A 181 -8.33 -24.37 -38.47
CA ALA A 181 -8.13 -25.77 -38.79
C ALA A 181 -7.55 -26.52 -37.58
N ASN A 182 -8.15 -27.64 -37.22
CA ASN A 182 -7.79 -28.47 -36.06
C ASN A 182 -7.82 -27.74 -34.70
N ALA A 183 -8.47 -26.57 -34.57
CA ALA A 183 -8.45 -25.74 -33.36
C ALA A 183 -8.69 -26.50 -32.04
N PHE A 184 -9.65 -27.43 -32.02
CA PHE A 184 -10.01 -28.31 -30.90
C PHE A 184 -9.86 -29.80 -31.24
N ALA A 185 -9.03 -30.15 -32.23
CA ALA A 185 -8.81 -31.53 -32.62
C ALA A 185 -8.15 -32.36 -31.50
N ARG A 186 -8.53 -33.64 -31.34
CA ARG A 186 -8.02 -34.55 -30.32
C ARG A 186 -8.24 -34.00 -28.90
N ASN A 187 -9.50 -33.98 -28.52
CA ASN A 187 -10.01 -33.63 -27.21
C ASN A 187 -11.15 -34.62 -26.88
N ASP A 188 -11.75 -34.47 -25.69
CA ASP A 188 -12.78 -35.38 -25.18
C ASP A 188 -14.21 -34.80 -25.32
N ILE A 189 -14.44 -33.85 -26.25
CA ILE A 189 -15.71 -33.08 -26.33
C ILE A 189 -16.89 -33.98 -26.72
N GLU A 190 -17.93 -34.02 -25.89
CA GLU A 190 -19.14 -34.83 -26.14
C GLU A 190 -20.34 -34.06 -26.73
N SER A 191 -20.50 -32.77 -26.40
CA SER A 191 -21.54 -31.89 -26.96
C SER A 191 -20.94 -30.51 -27.23
N LEU A 192 -21.40 -29.86 -28.29
CA LEU A 192 -20.83 -28.62 -28.83
C LEU A 192 -21.93 -27.65 -29.29
N GLU A 193 -21.89 -26.41 -28.80
CA GLU A 193 -22.77 -25.32 -29.23
C GLU A 193 -21.95 -24.24 -29.96
N ILE A 194 -22.37 -23.89 -31.19
CA ILE A 194 -21.75 -22.90 -32.06
C ILE A 194 -22.72 -21.72 -32.27
N PRO A 195 -22.39 -20.50 -31.82
CA PRO A 195 -23.28 -19.35 -31.90
C PRO A 195 -23.44 -18.77 -33.32
N GLU A 196 -24.49 -17.97 -33.51
CA GLU A 196 -24.86 -17.31 -34.78
C GLU A 196 -23.73 -16.49 -35.42
N SER A 197 -22.80 -15.99 -34.60
CA SER A 197 -21.68 -15.16 -35.03
C SER A 197 -20.58 -15.89 -35.79
N VAL A 198 -20.50 -17.22 -35.67
CA VAL A 198 -19.47 -18.03 -36.34
C VAL A 198 -19.76 -18.12 -37.83
N LYS A 199 -18.75 -17.73 -38.61
CA LYS A 199 -18.80 -17.64 -40.07
C LYS A 199 -18.05 -18.77 -40.77
N SER A 200 -17.02 -19.32 -40.13
CA SER A 200 -16.20 -20.38 -40.72
C SER A 200 -15.65 -21.35 -39.68
N ILE A 201 -15.75 -22.65 -39.97
CA ILE A 201 -15.19 -23.76 -39.19
C ILE A 201 -14.20 -24.51 -40.10
N GLY A 202 -12.90 -24.42 -39.77
CA GLY A 202 -11.81 -24.95 -40.60
C GLY A 202 -11.63 -26.47 -40.57
N ASP A 203 -10.77 -26.97 -41.46
CA ASP A 203 -10.45 -28.38 -41.65
C ASP A 203 -10.11 -29.08 -40.33
N GLY A 204 -10.84 -30.14 -39.99
CA GLY A 204 -10.59 -30.91 -38.77
C GLY A 204 -10.79 -30.17 -37.45
N ALA A 205 -11.42 -28.98 -37.43
CA ALA A 205 -11.53 -28.10 -36.26
C ALA A 205 -11.91 -28.81 -34.95
N PHE A 206 -12.83 -29.79 -35.01
CA PHE A 206 -13.26 -30.61 -33.88
C PHE A 206 -13.03 -32.12 -34.14
N SER A 207 -12.05 -32.46 -34.98
CA SER A 207 -11.74 -33.85 -35.34
C SER A 207 -11.26 -34.67 -34.14
N TYR A 208 -11.56 -35.97 -34.15
CA TYR A 208 -11.18 -36.92 -33.10
C TYR A 208 -11.63 -36.48 -31.69
N ASN A 209 -12.91 -36.10 -31.58
CA ASN A 209 -13.64 -35.86 -30.33
C ASN A 209 -14.75 -36.92 -30.14
N TYR A 210 -15.38 -36.97 -28.97
CA TYR A 210 -16.47 -37.90 -28.65
C TYR A 210 -17.88 -37.35 -28.92
N LEU A 211 -18.01 -36.48 -29.92
CA LEU A 211 -19.24 -35.74 -30.22
C LEU A 211 -20.45 -36.66 -30.44
N LYS A 212 -21.50 -36.40 -29.66
CA LYS A 212 -22.85 -37.02 -29.72
C LYS A 212 -23.89 -35.99 -30.19
N GLU A 213 -23.67 -34.72 -29.89
CA GLU A 213 -24.56 -33.60 -30.20
C GLU A 213 -23.76 -32.41 -30.71
N ILE A 214 -24.23 -31.77 -31.79
CA ILE A 214 -23.65 -30.55 -32.34
C ILE A 214 -24.79 -29.57 -32.65
N ILE A 215 -24.87 -28.46 -31.93
CA ILE A 215 -25.85 -27.38 -32.15
C ILE A 215 -25.15 -26.23 -32.87
N ILE A 216 -25.68 -25.83 -34.03
CA ILE A 216 -25.17 -24.69 -34.81
C ILE A 216 -26.33 -23.75 -35.10
N HIS A 217 -26.29 -22.56 -34.49
CA HIS A 217 -27.33 -21.54 -34.68
C HIS A 217 -27.23 -20.89 -36.07
N SER A 218 -25.99 -20.57 -36.49
CA SER A 218 -25.71 -19.89 -37.77
C SER A 218 -26.21 -20.66 -38.98
N LYS A 219 -27.09 -20.04 -39.78
CA LYS A 219 -27.57 -20.65 -41.04
C LYS A 219 -26.53 -20.61 -42.17
N ASP A 220 -25.64 -19.60 -42.16
CA ASP A 220 -24.75 -19.23 -43.29
C ASP A 220 -23.26 -19.56 -42.98
N VAL A 221 -22.97 -20.48 -42.05
CA VAL A 221 -21.59 -20.85 -41.67
C VAL A 221 -20.89 -21.70 -42.74
N GLU A 222 -19.66 -21.33 -43.10
CA GLU A 222 -18.80 -22.13 -43.97
C GLU A 222 -18.16 -23.27 -43.15
N ILE A 223 -18.50 -24.53 -43.45
CA ILE A 223 -17.97 -25.71 -42.76
C ILE A 223 -17.13 -26.54 -43.73
N SER A 224 -15.87 -26.80 -43.37
CA SER A 224 -15.00 -27.75 -44.10
C SER A 224 -15.50 -29.18 -43.95
N ASP A 225 -15.43 -29.99 -45.01
CA ASP A 225 -15.90 -31.39 -45.04
C ASP A 225 -15.32 -32.28 -43.92
N ASP A 226 -14.09 -31.99 -43.46
CA ASP A 226 -13.44 -32.75 -42.40
C ASP A 226 -13.62 -32.13 -40.99
N ALA A 227 -14.37 -31.03 -40.84
CA ALA A 227 -14.47 -30.24 -39.60
C ALA A 227 -14.76 -31.07 -38.33
N PHE A 228 -15.59 -32.10 -38.45
CA PHE A 228 -16.01 -32.97 -37.35
C PHE A 228 -15.52 -34.43 -37.48
N ILE A 229 -14.55 -34.73 -38.36
CA ILE A 229 -14.16 -36.11 -38.68
C ILE A 229 -13.75 -36.93 -37.44
N GLY A 230 -14.29 -38.15 -37.32
CA GLY A 230 -14.04 -39.03 -36.18
C GLY A 230 -15.04 -38.88 -35.02
N HIS A 231 -16.13 -38.14 -35.21
CA HIS A 231 -17.30 -38.12 -34.31
C HIS A 231 -17.96 -39.50 -34.14
N SER A 232 -18.88 -39.63 -33.18
CA SER A 232 -19.73 -40.83 -33.03
C SER A 232 -20.56 -41.09 -34.30
N PRO A 233 -20.77 -42.34 -34.75
CA PRO A 233 -21.70 -42.62 -35.84
C PRO A 233 -23.16 -42.22 -35.52
N ASP A 234 -23.49 -42.11 -34.23
CA ASP A 234 -24.80 -41.70 -33.74
C ASP A 234 -24.89 -40.18 -33.47
N VAL A 235 -23.90 -39.38 -33.90
CA VAL A 235 -23.93 -37.92 -33.70
C VAL A 235 -25.17 -37.30 -34.36
N VAL A 236 -25.80 -36.35 -33.68
CA VAL A 236 -26.92 -35.56 -34.20
C VAL A 236 -26.52 -34.09 -34.31
N MET A 237 -26.81 -33.49 -35.46
CA MET A 237 -26.54 -32.10 -35.78
C MET A 237 -27.84 -31.30 -35.86
N TYR A 238 -27.91 -30.22 -35.08
CA TYR A 238 -29.07 -29.35 -34.92
C TYR A 238 -28.81 -27.98 -35.53
N ALA A 239 -29.58 -27.58 -36.54
CA ALA A 239 -29.49 -26.25 -37.16
C ALA A 239 -30.79 -25.82 -37.86
N PRO A 240 -30.93 -24.57 -38.33
CA PRO A 240 -32.05 -24.14 -39.15
C PRO A 240 -32.23 -25.00 -40.41
N GLU A 241 -33.46 -25.25 -40.86
CA GLU A 241 -33.75 -26.15 -42.01
C GLU A 241 -33.07 -25.69 -43.31
N ASN A 242 -33.04 -24.37 -43.52
CA ASN A 242 -32.45 -23.73 -44.70
C ASN A 242 -31.04 -23.21 -44.39
N SER A 243 -30.17 -24.11 -43.93
CA SER A 243 -28.79 -23.79 -43.55
C SER A 243 -27.75 -24.54 -44.39
N SER A 244 -26.58 -23.93 -44.54
CA SER A 244 -25.33 -24.58 -44.95
C SER A 244 -25.00 -25.83 -44.11
N VAL A 245 -25.40 -25.84 -42.85
CA VAL A 245 -25.28 -26.98 -41.92
C VAL A 245 -26.10 -28.18 -42.39
N LYS A 246 -27.32 -27.97 -42.90
CA LYS A 246 -28.13 -29.04 -43.51
C LYS A 246 -27.45 -29.64 -44.73
N GLU A 247 -26.90 -28.78 -45.61
CA GLU A 247 -26.17 -29.21 -46.80
C GLU A 247 -24.88 -29.99 -46.45
N TYR A 248 -24.21 -29.62 -45.35
CA TYR A 248 -23.07 -30.35 -44.78
C TYR A 248 -23.48 -31.72 -44.24
N ALA A 249 -24.53 -31.78 -43.40
CA ALA A 249 -25.01 -33.02 -42.82
C ALA A 249 -25.50 -34.02 -43.87
N ASP A 250 -26.25 -33.55 -44.88
CA ASP A 250 -26.70 -34.38 -46.01
C ASP A 250 -25.51 -34.91 -46.84
N ARG A 251 -24.50 -34.07 -47.10
CA ARG A 251 -23.31 -34.44 -47.89
C ARG A 251 -22.48 -35.53 -47.24
N LEU A 252 -22.45 -35.57 -45.91
CA LEU A 252 -21.64 -36.51 -45.12
C LEU A 252 -22.46 -37.62 -44.44
N ASN A 253 -23.78 -37.66 -44.67
CA ASN A 253 -24.71 -38.61 -44.05
C ASN A 253 -24.64 -38.60 -42.51
N ILE A 254 -24.68 -37.39 -41.94
CA ILE A 254 -24.81 -37.14 -40.49
C ILE A 254 -26.30 -37.01 -40.14
N ASN A 255 -26.72 -37.49 -38.97
CA ASN A 255 -28.11 -37.34 -38.55
C ASN A 255 -28.42 -35.86 -38.32
N PHE A 256 -29.40 -35.31 -39.04
CA PHE A 256 -29.81 -33.92 -38.92
C PHE A 256 -31.17 -33.80 -38.22
N GLN A 257 -31.31 -32.79 -37.36
CA GLN A 257 -32.59 -32.38 -36.80
C GLN A 257 -32.75 -30.85 -36.86
N ARG A 258 -33.99 -30.36 -37.00
CA ARG A 258 -34.28 -28.95 -37.28
C ARG A 258 -34.41 -28.14 -36.00
N LEU A 259 -33.46 -27.23 -35.77
CA LEU A 259 -33.41 -26.34 -34.60
C LEU A 259 -34.68 -25.46 -34.44
N ASP A 260 -35.25 -24.95 -35.54
CA ASP A 260 -36.43 -24.07 -35.52
C ASP A 260 -37.79 -24.81 -35.49
N SER A 261 -37.84 -26.13 -35.27
CA SER A 261 -39.12 -26.83 -35.16
C SER A 261 -39.63 -26.80 -33.72
N PRO A 262 -40.91 -26.46 -33.47
CA PRO A 262 -41.51 -26.58 -32.13
C PRO A 262 -41.52 -28.03 -31.61
N ASP A 263 -41.21 -29.02 -32.47
CA ASP A 263 -41.11 -30.44 -32.14
C ASP A 263 -39.85 -30.85 -31.33
N HIS A 264 -38.92 -29.92 -31.03
CA HIS A 264 -37.76 -30.20 -30.16
C HIS A 264 -37.99 -30.02 -28.67
N VAL A 265 -39.14 -29.47 -28.29
CA VAL A 265 -39.64 -29.54 -26.93
C VAL A 265 -40.91 -30.35 -27.01
N ASN A 266 -40.88 -31.59 -26.54
CA ASN A 266 -42.13 -32.29 -26.28
C ASN A 266 -42.83 -31.54 -25.13
N GLU A 267 -43.79 -30.66 -25.43
CA GLU A 267 -44.48 -29.91 -24.38
C GLU A 267 -45.22 -30.85 -23.41
N GLU A 268 -45.52 -32.08 -23.83
CA GLU A 268 -46.07 -33.14 -22.96
C GLU A 268 -45.06 -33.68 -21.92
N ASP A 269 -43.75 -33.44 -22.08
CA ASP A 269 -42.75 -33.77 -21.05
C ASP A 269 -42.83 -32.82 -19.83
N TYR A 270 -43.54 -31.69 -19.93
CA TYR A 270 -43.56 -30.64 -18.91
C TYR A 270 -44.98 -30.38 -18.41
N GLU A 271 -45.26 -30.65 -17.14
CA GLU A 271 -46.45 -30.10 -16.49
C GLU A 271 -46.19 -28.64 -16.10
N TRP A 272 -47.10 -27.72 -16.46
CA TRP A 272 -46.88 -26.30 -16.23
C TRP A 272 -48.15 -25.50 -15.91
N THR A 273 -47.95 -24.30 -15.36
CA THR A 273 -49.04 -23.38 -14.97
C THR A 273 -48.80 -21.98 -15.49
N LYS A 274 -49.87 -21.34 -15.98
CA LYS A 274 -49.84 -19.96 -16.48
C LYS A 274 -49.85 -18.94 -15.34
N ASN A 275 -48.91 -18.00 -15.39
CA ASN A 275 -48.76 -16.90 -14.44
C ASN A 275 -49.71 -15.72 -14.78
N ARG A 276 -49.89 -14.79 -13.83
CA ARG A 276 -50.82 -13.66 -13.97
C ARG A 276 -50.43 -12.66 -15.08
N ASP A 277 -49.14 -12.54 -15.37
CA ASP A 277 -48.55 -11.71 -16.43
C ASP A 277 -48.62 -12.39 -17.82
N GLY A 278 -49.01 -13.66 -17.88
CA GLY A 278 -49.10 -14.45 -19.12
C GLY A 278 -47.92 -15.39 -19.38
N SER A 279 -46.86 -15.32 -18.56
CA SER A 279 -45.71 -16.25 -18.57
C SER A 279 -46.07 -17.63 -18.00
N VAL A 280 -45.10 -18.54 -17.92
CA VAL A 280 -45.27 -19.93 -17.47
C VAL A 280 -44.30 -20.29 -16.35
N THR A 281 -44.82 -21.05 -15.37
CA THR A 281 -44.06 -21.76 -14.34
C THR A 281 -44.17 -23.26 -14.58
N ILE A 282 -43.03 -23.94 -14.81
CA ILE A 282 -42.97 -25.42 -14.87
C ILE A 282 -43.21 -25.98 -13.46
N ARG A 283 -43.97 -27.07 -13.37
CA ARG A 283 -44.41 -27.72 -12.12
C ARG A 283 -43.86 -29.13 -11.95
N ASP A 284 -43.75 -29.88 -13.02
CA ASP A 284 -43.10 -31.19 -13.03
C ASP A 284 -42.50 -31.49 -14.40
N TYR A 285 -41.47 -32.32 -14.43
CA TYR A 285 -40.90 -32.93 -15.63
C TYR A 285 -41.25 -34.42 -15.63
N ILE A 286 -42.08 -34.82 -16.59
CA ILE A 286 -42.57 -36.19 -16.78
C ILE A 286 -41.98 -36.86 -18.02
N GLY A 287 -41.08 -36.16 -18.73
CA GLY A 287 -40.31 -36.70 -19.84
C GLY A 287 -39.27 -37.74 -19.42
N THR A 288 -38.68 -38.41 -20.42
CA THR A 288 -37.74 -39.52 -20.22
C THR A 288 -36.28 -39.17 -20.56
N ASN A 289 -36.01 -37.96 -21.05
CA ASN A 289 -34.66 -37.51 -21.38
C ASN A 289 -33.90 -37.12 -20.10
N VAL A 290 -32.67 -37.62 -19.97
CA VAL A 290 -31.80 -37.31 -18.82
C VAL A 290 -30.82 -36.16 -19.07
N ALA A 291 -30.56 -35.81 -20.33
CA ALA A 291 -29.87 -34.57 -20.68
C ALA A 291 -30.89 -33.65 -21.35
N ILE A 292 -31.17 -32.49 -20.75
CA ILE A 292 -32.27 -31.61 -21.17
C ILE A 292 -31.86 -30.15 -21.32
N THR A 293 -32.44 -29.49 -22.30
CA THR A 293 -32.51 -28.02 -22.39
C THR A 293 -33.94 -27.62 -22.08
N ILE A 294 -34.12 -26.80 -21.04
CA ILE A 294 -35.45 -26.34 -20.64
C ILE A 294 -35.95 -25.34 -21.70
N PRO A 295 -37.21 -25.48 -22.17
CA PRO A 295 -37.81 -24.52 -23.10
C PRO A 295 -37.76 -23.09 -22.58
N SER A 296 -37.37 -22.15 -23.43
CA SER A 296 -37.60 -20.71 -23.17
C SER A 296 -39.07 -20.34 -23.35
N GLN A 297 -39.86 -21.15 -24.07
CA GLN A 297 -41.30 -20.99 -24.25
C GLN A 297 -42.08 -22.32 -24.24
N LEU A 298 -43.29 -22.30 -23.67
CA LEU A 298 -44.31 -23.37 -23.71
C LEU A 298 -45.66 -22.74 -24.11
N ASP A 299 -46.42 -23.32 -25.05
CA ASP A 299 -47.63 -22.70 -25.66
C ASP A 299 -47.35 -21.27 -26.19
N GLY A 300 -46.13 -21.04 -26.71
CA GLY A 300 -45.66 -19.71 -27.13
C GLY A 300 -45.56 -18.66 -26.02
N ARG A 301 -45.51 -19.09 -24.74
CA ARG A 301 -45.39 -18.24 -23.55
C ARG A 301 -44.01 -18.37 -22.95
N ALA A 302 -43.37 -17.26 -22.59
CA ALA A 302 -42.09 -17.29 -21.90
C ALA A 302 -42.14 -18.14 -20.62
N VAL A 303 -41.23 -19.11 -20.49
CA VAL A 303 -40.97 -19.85 -19.26
C VAL A 303 -40.10 -18.98 -18.37
N THR A 304 -40.66 -18.53 -17.24
CA THR A 304 -40.01 -17.56 -16.35
C THR A 304 -39.71 -18.11 -14.96
N ALA A 305 -40.29 -19.25 -14.59
CA ALA A 305 -40.03 -19.88 -13.31
C ALA A 305 -40.05 -21.42 -13.39
N ILE A 306 -39.28 -22.03 -12.50
CA ILE A 306 -39.28 -23.46 -12.24
C ILE A 306 -39.81 -23.66 -10.81
N GLY A 307 -40.84 -24.50 -10.65
CA GLY A 307 -41.42 -24.82 -9.36
C GLY A 307 -40.52 -25.67 -8.48
N SER A 308 -40.74 -25.63 -7.17
CA SER A 308 -40.02 -26.48 -6.22
C SER A 308 -40.20 -27.96 -6.56
N GLY A 309 -39.11 -28.72 -6.54
CA GLY A 309 -39.08 -30.15 -6.89
C GLY A 309 -39.37 -30.51 -8.36
N ALA A 310 -39.59 -29.54 -9.26
CA ALA A 310 -40.12 -29.81 -10.61
C ALA A 310 -39.24 -30.72 -11.51
N PHE A 311 -37.95 -30.84 -11.21
CA PHE A 311 -37.00 -31.73 -11.89
C PHE A 311 -36.26 -32.63 -10.89
N GLY A 312 -36.75 -32.77 -9.65
CA GLY A 312 -36.16 -33.61 -8.62
C GLY A 312 -36.37 -35.11 -8.88
N GLU A 313 -35.40 -35.96 -8.49
CA GLU A 313 -35.46 -37.42 -8.62
C GLU A 313 -35.66 -37.97 -10.06
N LYS A 314 -35.40 -37.17 -11.10
CA LYS A 314 -35.64 -37.57 -12.52
C LYS A 314 -34.47 -38.29 -13.18
N GLY A 315 -33.35 -38.47 -12.47
CA GLY A 315 -32.13 -39.10 -12.99
C GLY A 315 -31.36 -38.26 -14.01
N LEU A 316 -31.56 -36.93 -14.02
CA LEU A 316 -30.93 -36.00 -14.96
C LEU A 316 -29.41 -36.02 -14.83
N THR A 317 -28.70 -35.93 -15.96
CA THR A 317 -27.24 -35.92 -16.08
C THR A 317 -26.70 -34.56 -16.56
N GLN A 318 -27.55 -33.76 -17.22
CA GLN A 318 -27.23 -32.42 -17.72
C GLN A 318 -28.51 -31.57 -17.82
N VAL A 319 -28.42 -30.29 -17.43
CA VAL A 319 -29.53 -29.32 -17.54
C VAL A 319 -29.03 -28.00 -18.12
N ILE A 320 -29.69 -27.49 -19.16
CA ILE A 320 -29.52 -26.11 -19.63
C ILE A 320 -30.77 -25.31 -19.30
N ILE A 321 -30.63 -24.25 -18.50
CA ILE A 321 -31.72 -23.36 -18.10
C ILE A 321 -31.64 -22.06 -18.94
N PRO A 322 -32.70 -21.64 -19.63
CA PRO A 322 -32.68 -20.46 -20.49
C PRO A 322 -32.79 -19.16 -19.68
N ASP A 323 -32.17 -18.08 -20.17
CA ASP A 323 -32.16 -16.75 -19.53
C ASP A 323 -33.54 -16.10 -19.33
N SER A 324 -34.61 -16.68 -19.88
CA SER A 324 -35.99 -16.30 -19.59
C SER A 324 -36.43 -16.67 -18.16
N VAL A 325 -35.81 -17.69 -17.56
CA VAL A 325 -36.07 -18.14 -16.19
C VAL A 325 -35.42 -17.16 -15.20
N THR A 326 -36.25 -16.54 -14.37
CA THR A 326 -35.83 -15.57 -13.34
C THR A 326 -35.96 -16.10 -11.92
N SER A 327 -36.55 -17.30 -11.75
CA SER A 327 -36.73 -17.95 -10.44
C SER A 327 -36.68 -19.47 -10.56
N ILE A 328 -35.97 -20.11 -9.63
CA ILE A 328 -35.91 -21.56 -9.46
C ILE A 328 -36.34 -21.85 -8.03
N GLY A 329 -37.38 -22.68 -7.87
CA GLY A 329 -37.89 -23.08 -6.56
C GLY A 329 -36.97 -24.06 -5.84
N ASP A 330 -37.20 -24.21 -4.54
CA ASP A 330 -36.39 -25.07 -3.67
C ASP A 330 -36.44 -26.54 -4.12
N VAL A 331 -35.34 -27.27 -3.92
CA VAL A 331 -35.11 -28.66 -4.36
C VAL A 331 -35.43 -28.96 -5.83
N ALA A 332 -35.51 -27.94 -6.70
CA ALA A 332 -35.98 -28.10 -8.08
C ALA A 332 -35.19 -29.14 -8.91
N PHE A 333 -33.90 -29.36 -8.65
CA PHE A 333 -33.06 -30.34 -9.34
C PHE A 333 -32.36 -31.31 -8.36
N ALA A 334 -32.88 -31.45 -7.13
CA ALA A 334 -32.30 -32.32 -6.11
C ALA A 334 -32.35 -33.82 -6.51
N GLU A 335 -31.47 -34.63 -5.93
CA GLU A 335 -31.45 -36.10 -6.04
C GLU A 335 -31.39 -36.59 -7.49
N ASN A 336 -30.53 -35.97 -8.30
CA ASN A 336 -30.28 -36.34 -9.69
C ASN A 336 -28.85 -36.86 -9.87
N GLN A 337 -28.37 -36.92 -11.12
CA GLN A 337 -27.03 -37.36 -11.51
C GLN A 337 -26.28 -36.25 -12.25
N ILE A 338 -26.66 -34.97 -12.03
CA ILE A 338 -26.29 -33.85 -12.88
C ILE A 338 -24.80 -33.57 -12.78
N THR A 339 -24.11 -33.61 -13.92
CA THR A 339 -22.68 -33.28 -14.08
C THR A 339 -22.46 -31.91 -14.72
N TYR A 340 -23.54 -31.25 -15.15
CA TYR A 340 -23.52 -29.91 -15.74
C TYR A 340 -24.87 -29.22 -15.55
N VAL A 341 -24.84 -27.98 -15.06
CA VAL A 341 -25.96 -27.06 -15.18
C VAL A 341 -25.50 -25.69 -15.68
N LYS A 342 -26.19 -25.17 -16.71
CA LYS A 342 -26.09 -23.76 -17.10
C LYS A 342 -27.20 -22.98 -16.37
N LEU A 343 -26.81 -22.13 -15.43
CA LEU A 343 -27.73 -21.24 -14.73
C LEU A 343 -28.07 -20.00 -15.59
N PRO A 344 -29.28 -19.43 -15.47
CA PRO A 344 -29.64 -18.24 -16.21
C PRO A 344 -29.04 -16.99 -15.56
N ASN A 345 -28.54 -16.07 -16.40
CA ASN A 345 -27.79 -14.87 -16.00
C ASN A 345 -28.59 -13.90 -15.11
N ASN A 346 -29.92 -13.99 -15.13
CA ASN A 346 -30.85 -13.10 -14.44
C ASN A 346 -31.23 -13.56 -13.01
N LEU A 347 -30.64 -14.63 -12.48
CA LEU A 347 -30.92 -15.05 -11.10
C LEU A 347 -30.40 -14.04 -10.06
N THR A 348 -31.24 -13.74 -9.09
CA THR A 348 -30.89 -12.90 -7.92
C THR A 348 -30.58 -13.73 -6.66
N LYS A 349 -30.93 -15.01 -6.65
CA LYS A 349 -30.73 -15.98 -5.56
C LYS A 349 -30.60 -17.41 -6.11
N ILE A 350 -29.91 -18.28 -5.38
CA ILE A 350 -30.06 -19.73 -5.46
C ILE A 350 -30.96 -20.17 -4.30
N GLY A 351 -32.00 -20.96 -4.58
CA GLY A 351 -32.95 -21.45 -3.57
C GLY A 351 -32.36 -22.51 -2.63
N GLU A 352 -33.18 -23.01 -1.71
CA GLU A 352 -32.80 -24.08 -0.78
C GLU A 352 -32.71 -25.42 -1.51
N GLY A 353 -31.65 -26.20 -1.26
CA GLY A 353 -31.49 -27.57 -1.77
C GLY A 353 -31.51 -27.75 -3.30
N VAL A 354 -31.40 -26.69 -4.10
CA VAL A 354 -31.73 -26.72 -5.55
C VAL A 354 -30.96 -27.81 -6.30
N PHE A 355 -29.69 -28.07 -5.97
CA PHE A 355 -28.86 -29.12 -6.56
C PHE A 355 -28.31 -30.12 -5.52
N PHE A 356 -28.95 -30.27 -4.36
CA PHE A 356 -28.61 -31.29 -3.36
C PHE A 356 -28.55 -32.71 -3.97
N THR A 357 -27.58 -33.54 -3.55
CA THR A 357 -27.36 -34.92 -4.03
C THR A 357 -27.30 -34.99 -5.57
N ASN A 358 -26.15 -34.59 -6.11
CA ASN A 358 -25.87 -34.55 -7.55
C ASN A 358 -24.40 -34.92 -7.84
N LYS A 359 -23.93 -34.66 -9.06
CA LYS A 359 -22.57 -35.00 -9.52
C LYS A 359 -21.86 -33.80 -10.14
N LEU A 360 -22.20 -32.58 -9.73
CA LEU A 360 -21.60 -31.36 -10.25
C LEU A 360 -20.13 -31.33 -9.85
N THR A 361 -19.24 -31.15 -10.82
CA THR A 361 -17.78 -31.01 -10.58
C THR A 361 -17.33 -29.56 -10.52
N ALA A 362 -18.10 -28.65 -11.13
CA ALA A 362 -17.95 -27.20 -11.04
C ALA A 362 -19.31 -26.52 -11.23
N ILE A 363 -19.43 -25.28 -10.75
CA ILE A 363 -20.59 -24.42 -10.97
C ILE A 363 -20.16 -22.95 -11.10
N GLU A 364 -20.72 -22.25 -12.09
CA GLU A 364 -20.65 -20.79 -12.18
C GLU A 364 -21.98 -20.20 -11.68
N ILE A 365 -21.92 -19.40 -10.62
CA ILE A 365 -23.08 -18.73 -10.04
C ILE A 365 -23.16 -17.30 -10.64
N PRO A 366 -24.30 -16.87 -11.20
CA PRO A 366 -24.43 -15.55 -11.83
C PRO A 366 -24.10 -14.37 -10.90
N ASP A 367 -23.39 -13.36 -11.41
CA ASP A 367 -22.90 -12.20 -10.63
C ASP A 367 -23.98 -11.34 -9.96
N GLN A 368 -25.26 -11.53 -10.30
CA GLN A 368 -26.41 -10.87 -9.68
C GLN A 368 -26.98 -11.61 -8.46
N VAL A 369 -26.48 -12.82 -8.18
CA VAL A 369 -26.90 -13.62 -7.01
C VAL A 369 -26.36 -12.98 -5.72
N THR A 370 -27.28 -12.68 -4.81
CA THR A 370 -26.98 -12.08 -3.49
C THR A 370 -27.11 -13.06 -2.32
N GLN A 371 -27.71 -14.23 -2.56
CA GLN A 371 -27.94 -15.26 -1.54
C GLN A 371 -27.86 -16.66 -2.17
N ILE A 372 -27.17 -17.57 -1.48
CA ILE A 372 -27.21 -19.01 -1.72
C ILE A 372 -27.96 -19.66 -0.55
N GLY A 373 -29.04 -20.40 -0.84
CA GLY A 373 -29.86 -21.07 0.17
C GLY A 373 -29.14 -22.22 0.87
N SER A 374 -29.72 -22.69 1.98
CA SER A 374 -29.22 -23.88 2.69
C SER A 374 -29.30 -25.12 1.79
N TYR A 375 -28.41 -26.09 2.00
CA TYR A 375 -28.31 -27.34 1.22
C TYR A 375 -28.08 -27.19 -0.30
N ALA A 376 -27.92 -25.97 -0.84
CA ALA A 376 -28.06 -25.69 -2.28
C ALA A 376 -27.19 -26.57 -3.19
N PHE A 377 -26.00 -26.96 -2.73
CA PHE A 377 -25.06 -27.84 -3.43
C PHE A 377 -24.49 -28.96 -2.51
N LEU A 378 -25.17 -29.33 -1.43
CA LEU A 378 -24.78 -30.46 -0.56
C LEU A 378 -24.67 -31.76 -1.37
N ASP A 379 -23.75 -32.66 -0.99
CA ASP A 379 -23.49 -33.97 -1.62
C ASP A 379 -23.31 -33.86 -3.14
N ASN A 380 -22.16 -33.34 -3.53
CA ASN A 380 -21.76 -33.15 -4.92
C ASN A 380 -20.26 -33.45 -5.10
N ALA A 381 -19.72 -33.22 -6.29
CA ALA A 381 -18.32 -33.44 -6.61
C ALA A 381 -17.56 -32.12 -6.84
N LEU A 382 -18.05 -30.98 -6.33
CA LEU A 382 -17.54 -29.66 -6.69
C LEU A 382 -16.08 -29.51 -6.25
N ALA A 383 -15.16 -29.47 -7.21
CA ALA A 383 -13.75 -29.18 -6.95
C ALA A 383 -13.49 -27.66 -6.83
N THR A 384 -14.36 -26.86 -7.44
CA THR A 384 -14.22 -25.42 -7.67
C THR A 384 -15.59 -24.76 -7.82
N VAL A 385 -15.78 -23.60 -7.18
CA VAL A 385 -17.00 -22.77 -7.24
C VAL A 385 -16.59 -21.32 -7.46
N LYS A 386 -17.20 -20.64 -8.43
CA LYS A 386 -17.10 -19.18 -8.57
C LYS A 386 -18.25 -18.53 -7.81
N LEU A 387 -17.96 -17.92 -6.66
CA LEU A 387 -18.94 -17.12 -5.91
C LEU A 387 -19.14 -15.74 -6.56
N PRO A 388 -20.37 -15.19 -6.55
CA PRO A 388 -20.67 -13.90 -7.17
C PRO A 388 -20.21 -12.73 -6.29
N ASN A 389 -19.70 -11.67 -6.91
CA ASN A 389 -19.10 -10.52 -6.20
C ASN A 389 -20.07 -9.72 -5.29
N GLN A 390 -21.37 -9.94 -5.41
CA GLN A 390 -22.43 -9.29 -4.62
C GLN A 390 -23.03 -10.19 -3.53
N LEU A 391 -22.48 -11.40 -3.31
CA LEU A 391 -23.00 -12.36 -2.35
C LEU A 391 -23.00 -11.79 -0.92
N LYS A 392 -24.15 -11.89 -0.24
CA LYS A 392 -24.32 -11.49 1.16
C LYS A 392 -24.37 -12.66 2.11
N THR A 393 -25.02 -13.74 1.72
CA THR A 393 -25.26 -14.88 2.60
C THR A 393 -25.04 -16.22 1.90
N ILE A 394 -24.41 -17.13 2.62
CA ILE A 394 -24.31 -18.56 2.29
C ILE A 394 -25.07 -19.31 3.37
N GLY A 395 -26.09 -20.08 2.98
CA GLY A 395 -26.92 -20.86 3.90
C GLY A 395 -26.21 -22.06 4.51
N ASP A 396 -26.91 -22.71 5.43
CA ASP A 396 -26.41 -23.87 6.16
C ASP A 396 -26.24 -25.06 5.22
N PHE A 397 -25.22 -25.90 5.43
CA PHE A 397 -24.89 -27.08 4.60
C PHE A 397 -24.66 -26.77 3.10
N ALA A 398 -24.61 -25.50 2.68
CA ALA A 398 -24.76 -25.11 1.27
C ALA A 398 -23.74 -25.75 0.30
N PHE A 399 -22.52 -26.03 0.77
CA PHE A 399 -21.45 -26.72 0.03
C PHE A 399 -20.83 -27.87 0.83
N MET A 400 -21.52 -28.42 1.82
CA MET A 400 -21.04 -29.59 2.58
C MET A 400 -20.89 -30.82 1.66
N GLU A 401 -20.03 -31.77 2.03
CA GLU A 401 -19.78 -33.02 1.29
C GLU A 401 -19.46 -32.76 -0.19
N ASN A 402 -18.35 -32.06 -0.42
CA ASN A 402 -17.86 -31.69 -1.74
C ASN A 402 -16.34 -31.90 -1.86
N GLN A 403 -15.73 -31.44 -2.95
CA GLN A 403 -14.31 -31.66 -3.25
C GLN A 403 -13.51 -30.34 -3.29
N LEU A 404 -14.03 -29.25 -2.70
CA LEU A 404 -13.46 -27.91 -2.81
C LEU A 404 -12.06 -27.91 -2.19
N THR A 405 -11.06 -27.44 -2.96
CA THR A 405 -9.65 -27.38 -2.50
C THR A 405 -9.19 -25.97 -2.14
N ASN A 406 -9.93 -24.99 -2.63
CA ASN A 406 -9.84 -23.56 -2.37
C ASN A 406 -11.24 -22.96 -2.58
N ILE A 407 -11.51 -21.81 -1.95
CA ILE A 407 -12.66 -20.98 -2.27
C ILE A 407 -12.33 -19.52 -1.97
N GLU A 408 -12.71 -18.61 -2.88
CA GLU A 408 -12.60 -17.17 -2.65
C GLU A 408 -13.94 -16.62 -2.15
N LEU A 409 -13.95 -16.13 -0.92
CA LEU A 409 -15.11 -15.50 -0.29
C LEU A 409 -15.16 -14.02 -0.67
N PRO A 410 -16.25 -13.53 -1.30
CA PRO A 410 -16.31 -12.15 -1.78
C PRO A 410 -16.35 -11.15 -0.62
N ALA A 411 -15.71 -9.99 -0.79
CA ALA A 411 -15.62 -8.92 0.22
C ALA A 411 -16.95 -8.23 0.58
N THR A 412 -18.07 -8.71 0.02
CA THR A 412 -19.44 -8.30 0.34
C THR A 412 -20.15 -9.25 1.30
N LEU A 413 -19.59 -10.45 1.54
CA LEU A 413 -20.18 -11.54 2.31
C LEU A 413 -20.29 -11.18 3.80
N GLU A 414 -21.48 -11.36 4.39
CA GLU A 414 -21.80 -10.97 5.77
C GLU A 414 -21.97 -12.19 6.69
N THR A 415 -22.56 -13.28 6.20
CA THR A 415 -22.85 -14.48 7.00
C THR A 415 -22.53 -15.78 6.26
N ILE A 416 -21.96 -16.73 7.00
CA ILE A 416 -21.69 -18.11 6.56
C ILE A 416 -22.46 -19.06 7.49
N GLY A 417 -23.31 -19.91 6.93
CA GLY A 417 -24.18 -20.82 7.68
C GLY A 417 -23.48 -21.97 8.39
N GLU A 418 -24.26 -22.72 9.18
CA GLU A 418 -23.84 -23.95 9.86
C GLU A 418 -23.37 -24.99 8.82
N TRP A 419 -22.28 -25.72 9.07
CA TRP A 419 -21.72 -26.74 8.15
C TRP A 419 -21.42 -26.27 6.72
N ALA A 420 -21.48 -24.97 6.40
CA ALA A 420 -21.59 -24.48 5.02
C ALA A 420 -20.49 -24.98 4.07
N PHE A 421 -19.28 -25.23 4.57
CA PHE A 421 -18.14 -25.80 3.85
C PHE A 421 -17.53 -27.03 4.56
N SER A 422 -18.29 -27.73 5.41
CA SER A 422 -17.84 -28.97 6.06
C SER A 422 -17.52 -30.06 5.04
N ASP A 423 -16.68 -31.01 5.42
CA ASP A 423 -16.40 -32.23 4.64
C ASP A 423 -15.95 -31.93 3.20
N ASN A 424 -14.88 -31.13 3.14
CA ASN A 424 -14.25 -30.65 1.91
C ASN A 424 -12.73 -30.84 1.96
N ASN A 425 -12.00 -30.27 1.00
CA ASN A 425 -10.54 -30.40 0.88
C ASN A 425 -9.82 -29.05 0.97
N LEU A 426 -10.42 -28.02 1.58
CA LEU A 426 -9.89 -26.66 1.61
C LEU A 426 -8.52 -26.61 2.30
N THR A 427 -7.53 -25.98 1.68
CA THR A 427 -6.13 -25.97 2.17
C THR A 427 -5.69 -24.65 2.82
N SER A 428 -6.37 -23.56 2.49
CA SER A 428 -6.21 -22.20 3.01
C SER A 428 -7.53 -21.45 2.90
N LEU A 429 -7.79 -20.54 3.82
CA LEU A 429 -9.01 -19.73 3.81
C LEU A 429 -8.72 -18.31 4.31
N VAL A 430 -9.20 -17.31 3.57
CA VAL A 430 -9.22 -15.91 3.99
C VAL A 430 -10.68 -15.50 4.19
N ILE A 431 -11.04 -15.15 5.42
CA ILE A 431 -12.40 -14.71 5.77
C ILE A 431 -12.42 -13.18 5.65
N PRO A 432 -13.25 -12.59 4.77
CA PRO A 432 -13.24 -11.14 4.54
C PRO A 432 -13.79 -10.39 5.75
N SER A 433 -13.30 -9.17 5.99
CA SER A 433 -13.68 -8.34 7.16
C SER A 433 -15.13 -7.84 7.17
N SER A 434 -15.91 -8.21 6.15
CA SER A 434 -17.36 -8.02 6.08
C SER A 434 -18.14 -9.12 6.82
N VAL A 435 -17.52 -10.29 7.05
CA VAL A 435 -18.17 -11.42 7.73
C VAL A 435 -18.28 -11.11 9.21
N VAL A 436 -19.51 -11.05 9.71
CA VAL A 436 -19.83 -10.78 11.12
C VAL A 436 -20.23 -12.05 11.88
N SER A 437 -20.54 -13.14 11.17
CA SER A 437 -20.93 -14.41 11.77
C SER A 437 -20.55 -15.61 10.89
N MET A 438 -20.11 -16.68 11.54
CA MET A 438 -19.87 -18.00 10.96
C MET A 438 -20.62 -19.02 11.82
N GLY A 439 -21.38 -19.91 11.19
CA GLY A 439 -22.12 -20.96 11.87
C GLY A 439 -21.22 -22.03 12.49
N GLU A 440 -21.82 -22.89 13.30
CA GLU A 440 -21.15 -24.05 13.88
C GLU A 440 -20.68 -24.99 12.75
N TYR A 441 -19.55 -25.67 12.94
CA TYR A 441 -18.96 -26.60 11.95
C TYR A 441 -18.70 -26.01 10.55
N ALA A 442 -18.79 -24.69 10.34
CA ALA A 442 -18.83 -24.09 8.99
C ALA A 442 -17.61 -24.43 8.10
N PHE A 443 -16.45 -24.71 8.69
CA PHE A 443 -15.24 -25.18 7.99
C PHE A 443 -14.64 -26.44 8.63
N ALA A 444 -15.46 -27.26 9.29
CA ALA A 444 -15.04 -28.54 9.86
C ALA A 444 -14.58 -29.56 8.79
N THR A 445 -13.84 -30.59 9.20
CA THR A 445 -13.41 -31.72 8.33
C THR A 445 -12.79 -31.27 7.01
N ASN A 446 -11.68 -30.53 7.09
CA ASN A 446 -11.01 -29.92 5.95
C ASN A 446 -9.47 -30.12 6.02
N GLN A 447 -8.71 -29.41 5.20
CA GLN A 447 -7.25 -29.51 5.16
C GLN A 447 -6.55 -28.18 5.47
N LEU A 448 -7.24 -27.25 6.16
CA LEU A 448 -6.78 -25.87 6.34
C LEU A 448 -5.48 -25.84 7.15
N SER A 449 -4.44 -25.31 6.53
CA SER A 449 -3.11 -25.15 7.16
C SER A 449 -2.95 -23.81 7.90
N ASN A 450 -3.75 -22.82 7.49
CA ASN A 450 -3.80 -21.47 8.01
C ASN A 450 -5.19 -20.87 7.77
N VAL A 451 -5.62 -20.01 8.69
CA VAL A 451 -6.84 -19.20 8.64
C VAL A 451 -6.52 -17.84 9.25
N THR A 452 -7.05 -16.77 8.67
CA THR A 452 -7.10 -15.44 9.31
C THR A 452 -8.53 -15.13 9.70
N ILE A 453 -8.77 -14.93 11.01
CA ILE A 453 -10.06 -14.52 11.55
C ILE A 453 -10.08 -12.97 11.57
N PRO A 454 -11.11 -12.30 11.01
CA PRO A 454 -11.16 -10.84 11.00
C PRO A 454 -11.66 -10.26 12.33
N PHE A 455 -11.28 -9.01 12.62
CA PHE A 455 -11.73 -8.25 13.81
C PHE A 455 -13.25 -7.98 13.87
N SER A 456 -14.00 -8.31 12.82
CA SER A 456 -15.47 -8.30 12.82
C SER A 456 -16.09 -9.47 13.59
N ILE A 457 -15.31 -10.53 13.87
CA ILE A 457 -15.74 -11.68 14.67
C ILE A 457 -15.54 -11.39 16.16
N THR A 458 -16.64 -11.47 16.92
CA THR A 458 -16.64 -11.34 18.39
C THR A 458 -16.79 -12.67 19.12
N SER A 459 -17.28 -13.71 18.44
CA SER A 459 -17.40 -15.07 18.98
C SER A 459 -16.98 -16.08 17.91
N ILE A 460 -16.12 -17.02 18.29
CA ILE A 460 -15.73 -18.15 17.43
C ILE A 460 -16.70 -19.30 17.76
N ALA A 461 -17.44 -19.80 16.76
CA ALA A 461 -18.54 -20.76 16.96
C ALA A 461 -18.07 -22.21 17.28
N GLU A 462 -18.99 -23.06 17.76
CA GLU A 462 -18.70 -24.48 18.05
C GLU A 462 -18.16 -25.18 16.79
N SER A 463 -17.06 -25.93 16.97
CA SER A 463 -16.43 -26.79 15.95
C SER A 463 -16.08 -26.12 14.62
N VAL A 464 -16.05 -24.78 14.55
CA VAL A 464 -15.98 -24.05 13.27
C VAL A 464 -14.73 -24.37 12.43
N PHE A 465 -13.62 -24.76 13.06
CA PHE A 465 -12.40 -25.27 12.40
C PHE A 465 -11.99 -26.68 12.89
N LEU A 466 -12.93 -27.50 13.36
CA LEU A 466 -12.70 -28.90 13.78
C LEU A 466 -12.09 -29.75 12.64
N ASP A 467 -11.29 -30.78 12.97
CA ASP A 467 -10.61 -31.69 12.04
C ASP A 467 -9.97 -30.98 10.84
N ASN A 468 -8.84 -30.32 11.12
CA ASN A 468 -8.11 -29.51 10.16
C ASN A 468 -6.59 -29.68 10.37
N ARG A 469 -5.78 -28.78 9.78
CA ARG A 469 -4.31 -28.90 9.78
C ARG A 469 -3.62 -27.62 10.27
N LEU A 470 -4.32 -26.77 11.02
CA LEU A 470 -3.82 -25.47 11.48
C LEU A 470 -2.58 -25.67 12.34
N THR A 471 -1.45 -25.06 11.97
CA THR A 471 -0.20 -25.14 12.74
C THR A 471 -0.01 -23.98 13.71
N SER A 472 -0.72 -22.88 13.44
CA SER A 472 -0.79 -21.65 14.23
C SER A 472 -2.13 -20.97 13.99
N ILE A 473 -2.65 -20.27 15.01
CA ILE A 473 -3.80 -19.39 14.89
C ILE A 473 -3.52 -18.08 15.64
N GLU A 474 -3.92 -16.97 15.05
CA GLU A 474 -4.00 -15.67 15.73
C GLU A 474 -5.47 -15.41 16.06
N ILE A 475 -5.75 -15.14 17.33
CA ILE A 475 -7.11 -14.85 17.82
C ILE A 475 -7.23 -13.32 17.92
N PRO A 476 -8.14 -12.68 17.17
CA PRO A 476 -8.30 -11.23 17.22
C PRO A 476 -8.72 -10.73 18.62
N SER A 477 -8.30 -9.53 18.98
CA SER A 477 -8.70 -8.89 20.24
C SER A 477 -10.19 -8.53 20.32
N SER A 478 -10.94 -8.64 19.23
CA SER A 478 -12.41 -8.53 19.21
C SER A 478 -13.12 -9.74 19.82
N VAL A 479 -12.45 -10.89 19.91
CA VAL A 479 -13.06 -12.15 20.36
C VAL A 479 -13.25 -12.14 21.88
N THR A 480 -14.50 -12.37 22.31
CA THR A 480 -14.89 -12.53 23.71
C THR A 480 -15.18 -13.99 24.08
N THR A 481 -15.55 -14.83 23.12
CA THR A 481 -15.87 -16.26 23.34
C THR A 481 -15.20 -17.15 22.31
N ILE A 482 -14.61 -18.25 22.78
CA ILE A 482 -14.14 -19.36 21.95
C ILE A 482 -15.03 -20.56 22.23
N GLY A 483 -15.82 -20.95 21.24
CA GLY A 483 -16.81 -22.02 21.33
C GLY A 483 -16.21 -23.41 21.49
N ARG A 484 -17.06 -24.34 21.91
CA ARG A 484 -16.74 -25.75 22.14
C ARG A 484 -16.10 -26.36 20.89
N TRP A 485 -15.03 -27.16 21.04
CA TRP A 485 -14.31 -27.80 19.90
C TRP A 485 -13.82 -26.86 18.77
N ALA A 486 -13.87 -25.53 18.90
CA ALA A 486 -13.66 -24.58 17.80
C ALA A 486 -12.37 -24.78 16.98
N PHE A 487 -11.29 -25.24 17.62
CA PHE A 487 -10.00 -25.59 17.03
C PHE A 487 -9.57 -27.02 17.40
N GLY A 488 -10.52 -27.92 17.70
CA GLY A 488 -10.24 -29.32 17.99
C GLY A 488 -9.66 -30.07 16.79
N GLU A 489 -8.93 -31.16 17.04
CA GLU A 489 -8.38 -32.06 16.00
C GLU A 489 -7.56 -31.29 14.95
N ASN A 490 -6.52 -30.60 15.42
CA ASN A 490 -5.68 -29.71 14.62
C ASN A 490 -4.18 -29.97 14.90
N ARG A 491 -3.30 -29.05 14.48
CA ARG A 491 -1.84 -29.22 14.58
C ARG A 491 -1.16 -28.05 15.31
N LEU A 492 -1.92 -27.27 16.08
CA LEU A 492 -1.44 -26.06 16.74
C LEU A 492 -0.31 -26.42 17.70
N SER A 493 0.85 -25.76 17.55
CA SER A 493 2.00 -25.97 18.45
C SER A 493 2.01 -25.04 19.66
N SER A 494 1.31 -23.90 19.54
CA SER A 494 1.08 -22.93 20.59
C SER A 494 -0.14 -22.06 20.25
N VAL A 495 -0.78 -21.48 21.26
CA VAL A 495 -1.81 -20.45 21.09
C VAL A 495 -1.67 -19.36 22.16
N GLU A 496 -1.98 -18.12 21.79
CA GLU A 496 -2.08 -16.98 22.70
C GLU A 496 -3.54 -16.53 22.73
N ILE A 497 -4.14 -16.54 23.93
CA ILE A 497 -5.53 -16.14 24.18
C ILE A 497 -5.53 -14.65 24.59
N PRO A 498 -6.14 -13.75 23.80
CA PRO A 498 -6.20 -12.33 24.09
C PRO A 498 -6.91 -12.02 25.41
N LYS A 499 -6.53 -10.90 26.04
CA LYS A 499 -7.10 -10.46 27.32
C LYS A 499 -8.62 -10.20 27.30
N ASN A 500 -9.20 -10.02 26.11
CA ASN A 500 -10.63 -9.75 25.93
C ASN A 500 -11.50 -11.03 25.89
N VAL A 501 -10.88 -12.22 25.79
CA VAL A 501 -11.59 -13.50 25.82
C VAL A 501 -12.12 -13.74 27.23
N MET A 502 -13.44 -13.68 27.36
CA MET A 502 -14.19 -13.89 28.60
C MET A 502 -14.46 -15.37 28.87
N THR A 503 -14.64 -16.18 27.82
CA THR A 503 -14.98 -17.62 27.95
C THR A 503 -14.24 -18.46 26.91
N ILE A 504 -13.71 -19.61 27.34
CA ILE A 504 -13.29 -20.71 26.47
C ILE A 504 -14.07 -21.96 26.88
N GLU A 505 -14.81 -22.52 25.94
CA GLU A 505 -15.69 -23.67 26.16
C GLU A 505 -14.98 -25.02 26.02
N ASP A 506 -15.70 -26.10 26.34
CA ASP A 506 -15.11 -27.44 26.48
C ASP A 506 -14.38 -27.89 25.20
N ASN A 507 -13.22 -28.53 25.38
CA ASN A 507 -12.45 -29.13 24.28
C ASN A 507 -12.08 -28.17 23.12
N ALA A 508 -12.16 -26.84 23.31
CA ALA A 508 -11.93 -25.84 22.24
C ALA A 508 -10.59 -25.99 21.50
N PHE A 509 -9.58 -26.60 22.13
CA PHE A 509 -8.27 -26.91 21.54
C PHE A 509 -7.86 -28.39 21.75
N ASN A 510 -8.83 -29.29 21.87
CA ASN A 510 -8.59 -30.74 22.05
C ASN A 510 -7.81 -31.33 20.85
N ASP A 511 -7.01 -32.38 21.09
CA ASP A 511 -6.23 -33.12 20.09
C ASP A 511 -5.45 -32.20 19.13
N ASN A 512 -4.46 -31.53 19.70
CA ASN A 512 -3.53 -30.63 19.02
C ASN A 512 -2.08 -30.98 19.43
N ASN A 513 -1.11 -30.20 18.96
CA ASN A 513 0.32 -30.37 19.29
C ASN A 513 0.81 -29.34 20.33
N LEU A 514 -0.08 -28.80 21.18
CA LEU A 514 0.24 -27.63 22.01
C LEU A 514 1.35 -27.95 23.02
N LYS A 515 2.38 -27.10 23.01
CA LYS A 515 3.48 -27.10 23.98
C LYS A 515 3.46 -25.88 24.88
N HIS A 516 2.95 -24.77 24.36
CA HIS A 516 2.86 -23.49 25.06
C HIS A 516 1.49 -22.85 24.80
N VAL A 517 0.73 -22.60 25.86
CA VAL A 517 -0.51 -21.82 25.80
C VAL A 517 -0.31 -20.58 26.66
N LYS A 518 -0.57 -19.39 26.13
CA LYS A 518 -0.61 -18.16 26.93
C LYS A 518 -2.04 -17.70 27.12
N ILE A 519 -2.43 -17.36 28.34
CA ILE A 519 -3.73 -16.79 28.66
C ILE A 519 -3.48 -15.43 29.31
N LEU A 520 -3.80 -14.36 28.59
CA LEU A 520 -3.43 -12.99 29.00
C LEU A 520 -4.39 -12.36 30.01
N SER A 521 -5.58 -12.94 30.22
CA SER A 521 -6.58 -12.45 31.18
C SER A 521 -6.59 -13.28 32.46
N ASP A 522 -6.75 -12.60 33.60
CA ASP A 522 -6.92 -13.24 34.90
C ASP A 522 -8.28 -13.90 35.09
N ALA A 523 -9.28 -13.46 34.31
CA ALA A 523 -10.70 -13.68 34.57
C ALA A 523 -11.41 -14.47 33.47
N THR A 524 -10.69 -15.00 32.47
CA THR A 524 -11.27 -15.89 31.47
C THR A 524 -11.89 -17.11 32.16
N ILE A 525 -13.17 -17.36 31.90
CA ILE A 525 -13.89 -18.56 32.30
C ILE A 525 -13.37 -19.69 31.42
N LEU A 526 -12.66 -20.63 32.05
CA LEU A 526 -12.12 -21.82 31.42
C LEU A 526 -13.02 -23.00 31.81
N LEU A 527 -13.74 -23.58 30.84
CA LEU A 527 -14.55 -24.77 31.05
C LEU A 527 -13.69 -26.06 30.99
N GLU A 528 -14.30 -27.23 30.88
CA GLU A 528 -13.61 -28.51 31.11
C GLU A 528 -12.83 -28.98 29.86
N ASP A 529 -11.69 -29.64 30.08
CA ASP A 529 -10.94 -30.36 29.03
C ASP A 529 -10.50 -29.53 27.79
N ILE A 530 -10.39 -28.20 27.90
CA ILE A 530 -10.01 -27.27 26.81
C ILE A 530 -8.80 -27.75 25.99
N PHE A 531 -7.74 -28.20 26.67
CA PHE A 531 -6.48 -28.65 26.07
C PHE A 531 -6.29 -30.18 26.14
N ASN A 532 -7.38 -30.94 26.21
CA ASN A 532 -7.33 -32.40 26.26
C ASN A 532 -6.65 -33.00 25.01
N ALA A 533 -6.18 -34.25 25.11
CA ALA A 533 -5.42 -34.98 24.09
C ALA A 533 -4.15 -34.30 23.52
N ASN A 534 -3.71 -33.17 24.08
CA ASN A 534 -2.44 -32.53 23.72
C ASN A 534 -1.22 -33.22 24.39
N PRO A 535 0.01 -32.95 23.94
CA PRO A 535 1.23 -33.49 24.55
C PRO A 535 1.32 -33.23 26.07
N ASN A 536 1.69 -34.27 26.83
CA ASN A 536 1.83 -34.23 28.30
C ASN A 536 2.84 -33.19 28.85
N ASN A 537 3.60 -32.53 27.98
CA ASN A 537 4.57 -31.48 28.32
C ASN A 537 4.04 -30.06 28.00
N LEU A 538 2.72 -29.89 27.93
CA LEU A 538 2.06 -28.60 27.79
C LEU A 538 2.37 -27.69 28.99
N ILE A 539 2.89 -26.49 28.69
CA ILE A 539 3.07 -25.39 29.63
C ILE A 539 1.99 -24.33 29.38
N VAL A 540 1.23 -24.02 30.43
CA VAL A 540 0.26 -22.92 30.48
C VAL A 540 0.93 -21.70 31.12
N TYR A 541 0.92 -20.58 30.42
CA TYR A 541 1.40 -19.29 30.88
C TYR A 541 0.23 -18.39 31.27
N GLY A 542 0.28 -17.82 32.48
CA GLY A 542 -0.68 -16.84 32.97
C GLY A 542 -0.12 -16.00 34.11
N HIS A 543 -0.93 -15.16 34.73
CA HIS A 543 -0.52 -14.42 35.93
C HIS A 543 -0.70 -15.24 37.20
N ASP A 544 -0.06 -14.81 38.30
CA ASP A 544 -0.28 -15.43 39.61
C ASP A 544 -1.72 -15.23 40.10
N ALA A 545 -2.29 -16.24 40.76
CA ALA A 545 -3.69 -16.31 41.18
C ALA A 545 -4.75 -16.16 40.06
N SER A 546 -4.37 -16.32 38.79
CA SER A 546 -5.30 -16.27 37.64
C SER A 546 -6.14 -17.54 37.47
N THR A 547 -7.23 -17.46 36.69
CA THR A 547 -7.98 -18.64 36.23
C THR A 547 -7.11 -19.63 35.46
N ALA A 548 -6.13 -19.14 34.69
CA ALA A 548 -5.16 -19.98 33.99
C ALA A 548 -4.30 -20.82 34.96
N GLN A 549 -3.86 -20.24 36.08
CA GLN A 549 -3.13 -20.97 37.13
C GLN A 549 -4.05 -22.01 37.82
N ALA A 550 -5.30 -21.64 38.11
CA ALA A 550 -6.28 -22.56 38.70
C ALA A 550 -6.57 -23.75 37.77
N TYR A 551 -6.78 -23.50 36.48
CA TYR A 551 -6.98 -24.53 35.45
C TYR A 551 -5.76 -25.46 35.32
N ALA A 552 -4.55 -24.90 35.21
CA ALA A 552 -3.33 -25.69 35.10
C ALA A 552 -3.12 -26.62 36.32
N ASN A 553 -3.44 -26.13 37.52
CA ASN A 553 -3.43 -26.94 38.74
C ASN A 553 -4.50 -28.04 38.75
N GLN A 554 -5.72 -27.74 38.28
CA GLN A 554 -6.84 -28.70 38.22
C GLN A 554 -6.55 -29.87 37.27
N TYR A 555 -5.99 -29.58 36.09
CA TYR A 555 -5.70 -30.56 35.05
C TYR A 555 -4.24 -31.07 35.05
N ASN A 556 -3.45 -30.71 36.07
CA ASN A 556 -2.05 -31.13 36.25
C ASN A 556 -1.14 -30.81 35.03
N HIS A 557 -1.35 -29.64 34.42
CA HIS A 557 -0.44 -29.08 33.42
C HIS A 557 0.74 -28.36 34.11
N GLN A 558 1.84 -28.14 33.39
CA GLN A 558 2.89 -27.27 33.90
C GLN A 558 2.41 -25.82 33.83
N PHE A 559 2.64 -25.04 34.88
CA PHE A 559 2.31 -23.61 34.92
C PHE A 559 3.59 -22.78 35.05
N GLU A 560 3.71 -21.77 34.19
CA GLU A 560 4.77 -20.75 34.26
C GLU A 560 4.14 -19.35 34.29
N LEU A 561 4.80 -18.39 34.94
CA LEU A 561 4.31 -17.02 34.96
C LEU A 561 4.54 -16.35 33.60
N LEU A 562 3.55 -15.60 33.12
CA LEU A 562 3.80 -14.56 32.11
C LEU A 562 4.81 -13.57 32.67
N THR A 563 5.84 -13.31 31.87
CA THR A 563 6.94 -12.43 32.24
C THR A 563 7.29 -11.49 31.10
N TYR A 564 7.75 -10.29 31.46
CA TYR A 564 7.99 -9.16 30.58
C TYR A 564 9.41 -8.61 30.78
N GLN A 565 9.89 -7.83 29.83
CA GLN A 565 11.24 -7.26 29.80
C GLN A 565 11.21 -5.74 29.80
N ILE A 566 12.26 -5.12 30.34
CA ILE A 566 12.61 -3.73 30.03
C ILE A 566 13.59 -3.74 28.85
N ILE A 567 13.27 -3.02 27.79
CA ILE A 567 14.06 -2.97 26.55
C ILE A 567 14.59 -1.55 26.37
N TYR A 568 15.91 -1.36 26.32
CA TYR A 568 16.53 -0.03 26.24
C TYR A 568 17.01 0.29 24.81
N HIS A 569 16.76 1.52 24.37
CA HIS A 569 17.09 2.00 23.03
C HIS A 569 17.88 3.32 23.09
N GLY A 570 19.01 3.40 22.37
CA GLY A 570 19.94 4.55 22.44
C GLY A 570 19.39 5.86 21.85
N ASN A 571 18.25 5.83 21.17
CA ASN A 571 17.50 7.00 20.71
C ASN A 571 18.34 8.07 19.96
N GLY A 572 19.00 7.64 18.88
CA GLY A 572 19.91 8.49 18.12
C GLY A 572 21.22 8.82 18.85
N SER A 573 21.68 7.92 19.73
CA SER A 573 23.08 7.87 20.16
C SER A 573 24.00 7.64 18.97
N GLU A 574 25.18 8.25 18.99
CA GLU A 574 26.20 8.14 17.93
C GLU A 574 27.31 7.15 18.32
N GLN A 575 27.50 6.92 19.62
CA GLN A 575 28.41 5.92 20.18
C GLN A 575 27.78 5.21 21.39
N GLY A 576 28.45 4.17 21.89
CA GLY A 576 27.98 3.33 22.99
C GLY A 576 26.88 2.34 22.60
N ASN A 577 26.50 1.49 23.55
CA ASN A 577 25.39 0.54 23.40
C ASN A 577 24.34 0.80 24.50
N PRO A 578 23.04 0.55 24.25
CA PRO A 578 22.04 0.57 25.32
C PRO A 578 22.35 -0.50 26.37
N PRO A 579 22.02 -0.28 27.65
CA PRO A 579 22.15 -1.32 28.66
C PRO A 579 21.17 -2.48 28.36
N VAL A 580 21.58 -3.70 28.66
CA VAL A 580 20.74 -4.90 28.47
C VAL A 580 20.27 -5.37 29.83
N ASP A 581 18.95 -5.38 30.03
CA ASP A 581 18.34 -6.07 31.17
C ASP A 581 18.10 -7.53 30.79
N THR A 582 18.69 -8.45 31.55
CA THR A 582 18.58 -9.90 31.31
C THR A 582 17.49 -10.54 32.17
N ASN A 583 16.77 -9.76 32.98
CA ASN A 583 15.73 -10.28 33.86
C ASN A 583 14.39 -10.42 33.12
N MET A 584 13.60 -11.39 33.58
CA MET A 584 12.21 -11.60 33.16
C MET A 584 11.31 -11.30 34.36
N TYR A 585 10.46 -10.29 34.25
CA TYR A 585 9.65 -9.77 35.36
C TYR A 585 8.20 -10.25 35.25
N PRO A 586 7.66 -10.98 36.24
CA PRO A 586 6.22 -11.18 36.35
C PRO A 586 5.48 -9.84 36.53
N ARG A 587 4.20 -9.80 36.14
CA ARG A 587 3.33 -8.63 36.38
C ARG A 587 3.38 -8.18 37.85
N ASN A 588 3.37 -6.87 38.08
CA ASN A 588 3.46 -6.21 39.39
C ASN A 588 4.76 -6.51 40.17
N THR A 589 5.84 -6.87 39.47
CA THR A 589 7.17 -7.04 40.08
C THR A 589 7.99 -5.76 39.94
N PRO A 590 8.62 -5.26 41.03
CA PRO A 590 9.50 -4.09 40.96
C PRO A 590 10.80 -4.39 40.21
N ALA A 591 11.07 -3.59 39.18
CA ALA A 591 12.30 -3.59 38.38
C ALA A 591 13.06 -2.26 38.59
N THR A 592 14.39 -2.30 38.46
CA THR A 592 15.25 -1.10 38.62
C THR A 592 15.71 -0.59 37.27
N ILE A 593 15.44 0.68 36.98
CA ILE A 593 15.84 1.34 35.73
C ILE A 593 17.37 1.45 35.67
N LEU A 594 17.97 0.87 34.63
CA LEU A 594 19.42 0.82 34.45
C LEU A 594 20.00 2.20 34.12
N ASP A 595 21.22 2.46 34.58
CA ASP A 595 21.99 3.65 34.23
C ASP A 595 22.60 3.53 32.81
N ASN A 596 23.25 4.58 32.31
CA ASN A 596 23.96 4.62 31.03
C ASN A 596 25.28 3.82 31.06
N ILE A 597 25.23 2.56 31.50
CA ILE A 597 26.39 1.68 31.71
C ILE A 597 27.13 1.38 30.39
N GLY A 598 26.39 1.32 29.28
CA GLY A 598 26.96 1.10 27.94
C GLY A 598 27.54 2.35 27.27
N SER A 599 27.67 3.46 28.02
CA SER A 599 28.32 4.71 27.60
C SER A 599 27.75 5.30 26.31
N LEU A 600 26.42 5.42 26.22
CA LEU A 600 25.75 6.13 25.14
C LEU A 600 26.22 7.59 25.09
N GLU A 601 26.68 8.03 23.93
CA GLU A 601 27.08 9.42 23.66
C GLU A 601 26.40 9.97 22.39
N LYS A 602 26.02 11.25 22.44
CA LYS A 602 25.39 11.98 21.34
C LYS A 602 25.94 13.39 21.26
N THR A 603 26.60 13.75 20.16
CA THR A 603 27.36 15.00 20.04
C THR A 603 26.47 16.22 20.28
N GLY A 604 26.85 17.04 21.26
CA GLY A 604 26.12 18.26 21.61
C GLY A 604 24.92 18.06 22.53
N TYR A 605 24.71 16.85 23.07
CA TYR A 605 23.67 16.54 24.05
C TYR A 605 24.28 15.95 25.34
N THR A 606 23.50 15.93 26.41
CA THR A 606 23.77 15.24 27.68
C THR A 606 22.63 14.25 27.93
N PHE A 607 22.98 13.03 28.38
CA PHE A 607 22.00 12.01 28.76
C PHE A 607 21.27 12.41 30.05
N ASP A 608 19.93 12.32 30.06
CA ASP A 608 19.03 12.78 31.12
C ASP A 608 18.11 11.65 31.65
N GLY A 609 18.53 10.39 31.51
CA GLY A 609 17.73 9.22 31.85
C GLY A 609 16.96 8.65 30.66
N TRP A 610 15.80 8.07 30.92
CA TRP A 610 15.02 7.32 29.94
C TRP A 610 13.60 7.87 29.80
N ASN A 611 12.96 7.62 28.67
CA ASN A 611 11.56 7.96 28.42
C ASN A 611 10.84 6.76 27.76
N SER A 612 9.54 6.54 28.01
CA SER A 612 8.79 5.45 27.37
C SER A 612 8.54 5.63 25.85
N THR A 613 8.97 6.76 25.27
CA THR A 613 8.84 7.06 23.84
C THR A 613 10.15 7.53 23.24
N ASN A 614 10.38 7.23 21.96
CA ASN A 614 11.54 7.75 21.22
C ASN A 614 11.49 9.28 21.05
N ALA A 615 10.30 9.87 20.94
CA ALA A 615 10.11 11.32 20.82
C ALA A 615 10.41 12.09 22.12
N GLY A 616 10.45 11.41 23.27
CA GLY A 616 10.68 12.04 24.58
C GLY A 616 9.46 12.78 25.14
N ASP A 617 8.25 12.47 24.65
CA ASP A 617 6.97 13.02 25.12
C ASP A 617 6.15 12.05 26.00
N GLY A 618 6.70 10.86 26.25
CA GLY A 618 6.17 9.86 27.19
C GLY A 618 6.56 10.09 28.65
N ILE A 619 6.47 9.01 29.44
CA ILE A 619 6.81 9.03 30.88
C ILE A 619 8.33 9.04 31.02
N ASP A 620 8.87 9.94 31.85
CA ASP A 620 10.28 10.01 32.21
C ASP A 620 10.63 9.01 33.33
N TYR A 621 11.69 8.24 33.13
CA TYR A 621 12.24 7.26 34.05
C TYR A 621 13.66 7.64 34.45
N ALA A 622 13.84 7.98 35.72
CA ALA A 622 15.15 8.33 36.26
C ALA A 622 16.04 7.09 36.43
N VAL A 623 17.34 7.23 36.21
CA VAL A 623 18.29 6.11 36.44
C VAL A 623 18.25 5.68 37.90
N ASN A 624 18.25 4.36 38.13
CA ASN A 624 18.07 3.70 39.42
C ASN A 624 16.69 3.92 40.11
N SER A 625 15.68 4.48 39.41
CA SER A 625 14.30 4.44 39.94
C SER A 625 13.73 3.03 39.88
N ILE A 626 12.77 2.73 40.76
CA ILE A 626 12.00 1.48 40.72
C ILE A 626 10.70 1.72 39.94
N VAL A 627 10.35 0.79 39.05
CA VAL A 627 9.08 0.73 38.32
C VAL A 627 8.47 -0.67 38.54
N ASP A 628 7.17 -0.76 38.75
CA ASP A 628 6.48 -2.05 38.73
C ASP A 628 6.14 -2.42 37.27
N ILE A 629 6.45 -3.66 36.88
CA ILE A 629 6.26 -4.11 35.50
C ILE A 629 4.82 -4.56 35.27
N GLU A 630 4.13 -3.90 34.34
CA GLU A 630 2.74 -4.14 33.97
C GLU A 630 2.59 -5.29 32.95
N GLU A 631 1.41 -5.43 32.33
CA GLU A 631 1.03 -6.52 31.39
C GLU A 631 1.72 -6.48 30.00
N SER A 632 2.89 -5.84 29.88
CA SER A 632 3.63 -5.75 28.62
C SER A 632 5.11 -5.40 28.82
N ASN A 633 5.93 -5.62 27.78
CA ASN A 633 7.33 -5.18 27.77
C ASN A 633 7.45 -3.65 27.82
N LEU A 634 8.29 -3.13 28.72
CA LEU A 634 8.54 -1.70 28.87
C LEU A 634 9.70 -1.26 27.95
N ALA A 635 9.38 -0.68 26.80
CA ALA A 635 10.38 -0.07 25.93
C ALA A 635 10.78 1.32 26.44
N LEU A 636 12.08 1.55 26.63
CA LEU A 636 12.67 2.78 27.14
C LEU A 636 13.70 3.35 26.16
N TYR A 637 13.66 4.65 25.96
CA TYR A 637 14.46 5.37 24.97
C TYR A 637 15.32 6.43 25.67
N ALA A 638 16.59 6.52 25.31
CA ALA A 638 17.52 7.46 25.93
C ALA A 638 17.02 8.90 25.75
N LYS A 639 16.96 9.64 26.86
CA LYS A 639 16.53 11.03 26.90
C LYS A 639 17.75 11.94 26.81
N TRP A 640 17.67 12.96 25.95
CA TRP A 640 18.81 13.80 25.59
C TRP A 640 18.49 15.29 25.79
N ILE A 641 19.18 15.95 26.71
CA ILE A 641 19.14 17.43 26.85
C ILE A 641 20.17 18.04 25.89
N ALA A 642 19.74 19.00 25.05
CA ALA A 642 20.66 19.75 24.20
C ALA A 642 21.59 20.65 25.04
N ASN A 643 22.89 20.55 24.82
CA ASN A 643 23.88 21.32 25.58
C ASN A 643 23.76 22.82 25.28
N ALA A 644 23.89 23.66 26.32
CA ALA A 644 23.81 25.10 26.18
C ALA A 644 25.21 25.73 26.05
N TYR A 645 25.37 26.62 25.06
CA TYR A 645 26.62 27.29 24.74
C TYR A 645 26.47 28.81 24.77
N VAL A 646 27.54 29.49 25.19
CA VAL A 646 27.57 30.95 25.33
C VAL A 646 28.22 31.58 24.11
N VAL A 647 27.52 32.53 23.50
CA VAL A 647 28.01 33.39 22.43
C VAL A 647 28.36 34.75 23.00
N THR A 648 29.63 35.13 22.86
CA THR A 648 30.19 36.39 23.36
C THR A 648 30.49 37.35 22.22
N PHE A 649 30.34 38.65 22.46
CA PHE A 649 30.47 39.69 21.44
C PHE A 649 31.65 40.61 21.74
N ASN A 650 32.77 40.40 21.05
CA ASN A 650 33.91 41.32 21.10
C ASN A 650 33.69 42.47 20.11
N THR A 651 33.37 43.64 20.65
CA THR A 651 33.00 44.84 19.90
C THR A 651 34.21 45.61 19.34
N ASN A 652 35.45 45.17 19.62
CA ASN A 652 36.70 45.79 19.15
C ASN A 652 36.74 47.33 19.33
N GLY A 653 36.33 47.77 20.52
CA GLY A 653 36.29 49.19 20.90
C GLY A 653 34.98 49.93 20.57
N GLY A 654 33.92 49.22 20.16
CA GLY A 654 32.56 49.75 20.15
C GLY A 654 31.79 49.49 21.46
N THR A 655 30.58 50.04 21.58
CA THR A 655 29.66 49.81 22.71
C THR A 655 29.48 48.33 23.05
N ALA A 656 29.66 47.96 24.32
CA ALA A 656 29.59 46.57 24.81
C ALA A 656 28.22 45.90 24.58
N ILE A 657 28.22 44.59 24.40
CA ILE A 657 27.02 43.75 24.17
C ILE A 657 27.11 42.53 25.11
N ASN A 658 26.00 42.23 25.78
CA ASN A 658 25.94 41.09 26.70
C ASN A 658 26.00 39.74 25.95
N PRO A 659 26.61 38.69 26.52
CA PRO A 659 26.57 37.35 25.95
C PRO A 659 25.15 36.80 25.84
N ILE A 660 24.94 35.90 24.88
CA ILE A 660 23.69 35.17 24.64
C ILE A 660 23.94 33.67 24.80
N THR A 661 23.08 32.97 25.54
CA THR A 661 23.11 31.51 25.62
C THR A 661 22.18 30.91 24.57
N VAL A 662 22.67 29.91 23.83
CA VAL A 662 21.94 29.20 22.77
C VAL A 662 22.18 27.69 22.93
N ILE A 663 21.16 26.87 22.73
CA ILE A 663 21.30 25.40 22.72
C ILE A 663 22.08 24.92 21.48
N TYR A 664 22.64 23.72 21.55
CA TYR A 664 23.35 23.07 20.44
C TYR A 664 22.55 23.13 19.13
N GLU A 665 23.26 23.40 18.02
CA GLU A 665 22.70 23.60 16.67
C GLU A 665 21.69 24.77 16.54
N GLY A 666 21.47 25.56 17.60
CA GLY A 666 20.59 26.72 17.59
C GLY A 666 21.20 27.96 16.90
N LEU A 667 20.33 28.85 16.44
CA LEU A 667 20.71 30.14 15.84
C LEU A 667 20.80 31.24 16.91
N VAL A 668 21.76 32.15 16.74
CA VAL A 668 21.91 33.35 17.60
C VAL A 668 21.01 34.46 17.09
N SER A 669 20.25 35.12 17.97
CA SER A 669 19.53 36.34 17.61
C SER A 669 20.52 37.49 17.34
N LYS A 670 20.36 38.19 16.22
CA LYS A 670 21.25 39.29 15.84
C LYS A 670 21.16 40.43 16.88
N PRO A 671 22.26 40.82 17.55
CA PRO A 671 22.24 41.93 18.50
C PRO A 671 22.13 43.27 17.77
N VAL A 672 21.83 44.33 18.52
CA VAL A 672 21.95 45.70 18.04
C VAL A 672 23.39 45.96 17.58
N ASN A 673 23.57 46.60 16.43
CA ASN A 673 24.90 46.94 15.93
C ASN A 673 25.63 47.82 16.96
N PRO A 674 26.89 47.50 17.34
CA PRO A 674 27.66 48.35 18.24
C PRO A 674 27.98 49.69 17.57
N ILE A 675 28.33 50.70 18.37
CA ILE A 675 28.74 52.03 17.89
C ILE A 675 30.18 52.32 18.31
N LYS A 676 30.99 52.86 17.39
CA LYS A 676 32.38 53.30 17.62
C LYS A 676 32.60 54.64 16.91
N ALA A 677 33.04 55.66 17.64
CA ALA A 677 33.19 57.01 17.10
C ALA A 677 34.21 57.05 15.94
N GLY A 678 33.89 57.80 14.88
CA GLY A 678 34.73 57.94 13.68
C GLY A 678 34.84 56.70 12.79
N HIS A 679 34.01 55.67 13.01
CA HIS A 679 34.06 54.41 12.29
C HIS A 679 32.67 53.92 11.85
N THR A 680 32.62 53.17 10.74
CA THR A 680 31.43 52.48 10.22
C THR A 680 31.49 51.00 10.57
N PHE A 681 30.41 50.45 11.12
CA PHE A 681 30.31 49.02 11.46
C PHE A 681 30.06 48.17 10.20
N LEU A 682 30.91 47.17 9.95
CA LEU A 682 30.83 46.31 8.75
C LEU A 682 30.20 44.93 8.99
N GLY A 683 30.06 44.50 10.25
CA GLY A 683 29.49 43.19 10.59
C GLY A 683 30.26 42.42 11.64
N TRP A 684 29.77 41.21 11.91
CA TRP A 684 30.32 40.24 12.86
C TRP A 684 31.09 39.14 12.14
N TYR A 685 32.20 38.71 12.73
CA TYR A 685 33.11 37.69 12.17
C TYR A 685 33.41 36.61 13.21
N LYS A 686 33.67 35.39 12.75
CA LYS A 686 33.97 34.21 13.60
C LYS A 686 35.37 34.25 14.20
N ASP A 687 36.24 35.07 13.61
CA ASP A 687 37.67 35.17 13.92
C ASP A 687 38.11 36.64 14.10
N ALA A 688 39.16 36.83 14.90
CA ALA A 688 39.73 38.15 15.18
C ALA A 688 40.48 38.79 14.00
N GLN A 689 40.74 38.03 12.91
CA GLN A 689 41.36 38.55 11.68
C GLN A 689 40.31 39.03 10.66
N PHE A 690 39.02 38.90 10.97
CA PHE A 690 37.89 39.30 10.14
C PHE A 690 37.87 38.64 8.76
N THR A 691 38.25 37.37 8.70
CA THR A 691 38.29 36.57 7.46
C THR A 691 36.96 35.86 7.19
N THR A 692 36.32 35.33 8.23
CA THR A 692 35.08 34.54 8.11
C THR A 692 33.90 35.31 8.71
N PRO A 693 32.95 35.82 7.91
CA PRO A 693 31.78 36.51 8.45
C PRO A 693 30.87 35.52 9.22
N TRP A 694 30.15 36.02 10.22
CA TRP A 694 29.09 35.29 10.91
C TRP A 694 27.72 35.69 10.37
N ASN A 695 26.93 34.71 9.95
CA ASN A 695 25.58 34.87 9.44
C ASN A 695 24.54 34.37 10.45
N PHE A 696 23.86 35.30 11.12
CA PHE A 696 22.80 35.02 12.11
C PHE A 696 21.58 34.25 11.58
N THR A 697 21.45 34.04 10.26
CA THR A 697 20.35 33.22 9.69
C THR A 697 20.75 31.79 9.34
N THR A 698 22.04 31.46 9.26
CA THR A 698 22.52 30.13 8.82
C THR A 698 23.58 29.52 9.72
N ASP A 699 24.36 30.34 10.45
CA ASP A 699 25.40 29.84 11.34
C ASP A 699 24.81 29.42 12.69
N LYS A 700 25.08 28.16 13.03
CA LYS A 700 24.61 27.51 14.24
C LYS A 700 25.68 27.48 15.33
N VAL A 701 25.24 27.41 16.59
CA VAL A 701 26.13 27.34 17.76
C VAL A 701 26.37 25.88 18.15
N THR A 702 27.57 25.37 17.89
CA THR A 702 27.99 24.01 18.30
C THR A 702 28.93 23.99 19.51
N LYS A 703 29.42 25.16 19.93
CA LYS A 703 30.31 25.37 21.08
C LYS A 703 30.29 26.83 21.53
N ASN A 704 30.89 27.11 22.69
CA ASN A 704 31.14 28.49 23.14
C ASN A 704 31.88 29.27 22.03
N THR A 705 31.31 30.40 21.63
CA THR A 705 31.71 31.14 20.42
C THR A 705 31.95 32.61 20.74
N THR A 706 32.94 33.22 20.10
CA THR A 706 33.21 34.67 20.19
C THR A 706 33.06 35.30 18.82
N LEU A 707 32.22 36.31 18.71
CA LEU A 707 32.01 37.07 17.48
C LEU A 707 32.72 38.42 17.57
N TYR A 708 33.40 38.81 16.50
CA TYR A 708 34.27 40.00 16.45
C TYR A 708 33.69 41.07 15.51
N ALA A 709 33.54 42.30 16.01
CA ALA A 709 33.05 43.43 15.23
C ALA A 709 34.13 44.02 14.32
N LYS A 710 33.84 44.15 13.01
CA LYS A 710 34.71 44.80 12.03
C LYS A 710 34.30 46.26 11.79
N TRP A 711 35.29 47.13 11.54
CA TRP A 711 35.14 48.58 11.45
C TRP A 711 35.97 49.17 10.31
N ASP A 712 35.40 50.10 9.55
CA ASP A 712 36.14 51.02 8.65
C ASP A 712 36.25 52.41 9.27
N LYS A 713 37.35 53.14 9.00
CA LYS A 713 37.58 54.51 9.49
C LYS A 713 37.11 55.56 8.47
N ILE A 714 36.41 56.59 8.94
CA ILE A 714 35.95 57.72 8.10
C ILE A 714 37.11 58.73 7.89
N VAL A 715 37.27 59.28 6.68
CA VAL A 715 38.35 60.22 6.30
C VAL A 715 37.80 61.44 5.56
N THR A 716 38.18 62.65 5.98
CA THR A 716 37.79 63.94 5.38
C THR A 716 38.88 64.47 4.43
N GLN A 717 38.50 65.09 3.31
CA GLN A 717 39.43 65.76 2.39
C GLN A 717 38.92 67.16 1.98
N TYR A 718 39.87 68.08 1.80
CA TYR A 718 39.67 69.45 1.36
C TYR A 718 40.41 69.75 0.05
N THR A 719 40.09 70.89 -0.55
CA THR A 719 40.61 71.34 -1.85
C THR A 719 41.56 72.52 -1.67
N VAL A 720 42.73 72.46 -2.31
CA VAL A 720 43.68 73.57 -2.38
C VAL A 720 43.76 74.06 -3.82
N ASP A 721 43.19 75.23 -4.08
CA ASP A 721 43.21 75.91 -5.38
C ASP A 721 44.36 76.91 -5.47
N PHE A 722 44.78 77.26 -6.69
CA PHE A 722 45.94 78.12 -6.94
C PHE A 722 45.60 79.25 -7.93
N ASP A 723 45.51 80.48 -7.43
CA ASP A 723 45.37 81.69 -8.25
C ASP A 723 46.75 82.28 -8.54
N THR A 724 47.15 82.24 -9.81
CA THR A 724 48.48 82.62 -10.26
C THR A 724 48.64 84.13 -10.46
N ASN A 725 47.59 84.94 -10.24
CA ASN A 725 47.57 86.39 -10.46
C ASN A 725 48.17 86.80 -11.82
N GLY A 726 47.77 86.09 -12.88
CA GLY A 726 48.23 86.32 -14.25
C GLY A 726 49.59 85.69 -14.61
N GLY A 727 50.06 84.70 -13.84
CA GLY A 727 51.14 83.79 -14.25
C GLY A 727 50.60 82.48 -14.86
N SER A 728 51.51 81.59 -15.28
CA SER A 728 51.19 80.25 -15.82
C SER A 728 50.30 79.42 -14.87
N THR A 729 49.27 78.76 -15.41
CA THR A 729 48.26 77.99 -14.66
C THR A 729 48.84 76.89 -13.77
N VAL A 730 48.24 76.68 -12.59
CA VAL A 730 48.59 75.62 -11.64
C VAL A 730 47.33 74.81 -11.29
N VAL A 731 47.45 73.49 -11.17
CA VAL A 731 46.32 72.58 -10.94
C VAL A 731 46.04 72.42 -9.44
N SER A 732 44.76 72.47 -9.08
CA SER A 732 44.26 72.27 -7.72
C SER A 732 44.54 70.86 -7.16
N GLN A 733 44.64 70.76 -5.84
CA GLN A 733 44.92 69.51 -5.12
C GLN A 733 43.75 69.10 -4.21
N LYS A 734 43.59 67.79 -3.99
CA LYS A 734 42.78 67.23 -2.90
C LYS A 734 43.72 66.76 -1.80
N VAL A 735 43.50 67.22 -0.58
CA VAL A 735 44.39 67.03 0.57
C VAL A 735 43.55 66.57 1.77
N THR A 736 44.02 65.55 2.48
CA THR A 736 43.36 65.09 3.71
C THR A 736 43.40 66.18 4.78
N GLU A 737 42.33 66.30 5.57
CA GLU A 737 42.26 67.20 6.72
C GLU A 737 43.49 67.06 7.64
N ASP A 738 44.01 68.21 8.10
CA ASP A 738 45.22 68.35 8.93
C ASP A 738 46.54 67.84 8.30
N THR A 739 46.61 67.62 6.98
CA THR A 739 47.86 67.30 6.28
C THR A 739 48.38 68.42 5.38
N LEU A 740 49.66 68.35 4.99
CA LEU A 740 50.31 69.35 4.15
C LEU A 740 49.87 69.22 2.69
N ALA A 741 49.62 70.35 2.04
CA ALA A 741 49.51 70.40 0.57
C ALA A 741 50.90 70.21 -0.08
N THR A 742 50.97 69.62 -1.27
CA THR A 742 52.22 69.50 -2.02
C THR A 742 52.57 70.84 -2.65
N LYS A 743 53.82 71.30 -2.57
CA LYS A 743 54.23 72.53 -3.26
C LYS A 743 54.13 72.32 -4.78
N PRO A 744 53.33 73.10 -5.53
CA PRO A 744 53.35 73.05 -6.99
C PRO A 744 54.69 73.60 -7.54
N ALA A 745 54.97 73.35 -8.82
CA ALA A 745 56.03 74.09 -9.51
C ALA A 745 55.74 75.59 -9.44
N ASP A 746 56.79 76.40 -9.24
CA ASP A 746 56.63 77.85 -9.15
C ASP A 746 56.15 78.40 -10.50
N PRO A 747 55.06 79.20 -10.53
CA PRO A 747 54.51 79.71 -11.78
C PRO A 747 55.47 80.72 -12.41
N THR A 748 55.27 81.01 -13.70
CA THR A 748 56.06 82.00 -14.45
C THR A 748 55.19 83.15 -14.96
N LYS A 749 55.75 84.37 -14.97
CA LYS A 749 55.10 85.59 -15.49
C LYS A 749 56.16 86.49 -16.12
N ALA A 750 56.03 86.80 -17.40
CA ALA A 750 57.09 87.49 -18.15
C ALA A 750 57.38 88.89 -17.58
N GLY A 751 58.65 89.15 -17.25
CA GLY A 751 59.11 90.41 -16.65
C GLY A 751 58.98 90.51 -15.11
N TYR A 752 58.60 89.42 -14.44
CA TYR A 752 58.43 89.38 -12.99
C TYR A 752 59.03 88.11 -12.36
N THR A 753 59.77 88.28 -11.26
CA THR A 753 60.16 87.18 -10.36
C THR A 753 58.98 86.78 -9.46
N PHE A 754 58.71 85.48 -9.37
CA PHE A 754 57.79 84.89 -8.40
C PHE A 754 58.40 84.88 -6.99
N THR A 755 57.69 85.38 -5.98
CA THR A 755 58.24 85.45 -4.60
C THR A 755 57.53 84.54 -3.59
N GLY A 756 56.43 83.89 -3.95
CA GLY A 756 55.75 82.94 -3.06
C GLY A 756 54.23 82.89 -3.22
N TRP A 757 53.63 81.92 -2.53
CA TRP A 757 52.19 81.72 -2.40
C TRP A 757 51.69 82.32 -1.09
N TYR A 758 50.48 82.90 -1.11
CA TYR A 758 49.88 83.63 0.00
C TYR A 758 48.44 83.18 0.24
N LYS A 759 47.96 83.30 1.49
CA LYS A 759 46.59 82.93 1.88
C LYS A 759 45.55 83.99 1.52
N ASP A 760 46.01 85.19 1.14
CA ASP A 760 45.19 86.35 0.84
C ASP A 760 45.69 87.10 -0.41
N ILE A 761 44.75 87.70 -1.14
CA ILE A 761 45.01 88.47 -2.37
C ILE A 761 45.78 89.80 -2.13
N ASN A 762 45.90 90.24 -0.87
CA ASN A 762 46.70 91.41 -0.49
C ASN A 762 48.15 91.02 -0.12
N PHE A 763 48.50 89.73 -0.21
CA PHE A 763 49.85 89.19 0.02
C PHE A 763 50.41 89.46 1.42
N THR A 764 49.53 89.48 2.43
CA THR A 764 49.92 89.76 3.83
C THR A 764 50.32 88.52 4.61
N ILE A 765 49.82 87.34 4.22
CA ILE A 765 50.07 86.06 4.92
C ILE A 765 50.63 85.04 3.94
N THR A 766 51.92 84.68 4.08
CA THR A 766 52.54 83.62 3.27
C THR A 766 51.95 82.24 3.58
N TRP A 767 51.86 81.38 2.57
CA TRP A 767 51.61 79.95 2.73
C TRP A 767 52.92 79.17 2.61
N ASN A 768 53.18 78.28 3.56
CA ASN A 768 54.37 77.45 3.63
C ASN A 768 53.99 75.96 3.55
N PHE A 769 54.17 75.34 2.37
CA PHE A 769 53.86 73.92 2.12
C PHE A 769 54.62 72.91 3.01
N SER A 770 55.64 73.35 3.76
CA SER A 770 56.36 72.51 4.73
C SER A 770 55.89 72.70 6.17
N LYS A 771 54.90 73.57 6.44
CA LYS A 771 54.42 73.91 7.78
C LYS A 771 52.91 74.11 7.90
N ASP A 772 52.27 74.72 6.89
CA ASP A 772 50.84 74.97 6.87
C ASP A 772 50.06 73.72 6.42
N VAL A 773 49.14 73.27 7.27
CA VAL A 773 48.23 72.14 7.00
C VAL A 773 46.88 72.62 6.47
N VAL A 774 46.22 71.76 5.70
CA VAL A 774 44.93 72.05 5.07
C VAL A 774 43.79 71.65 6.02
N THR A 775 43.15 72.65 6.62
CA THR A 775 42.04 72.47 7.58
C THR A 775 40.66 72.84 7.01
N SER A 776 40.62 73.30 5.75
CA SER A 776 39.40 73.63 5.00
C SER A 776 39.74 73.81 3.52
N ASN A 777 38.74 73.99 2.65
CA ASN A 777 38.99 74.41 1.26
C ASN A 777 39.65 75.80 1.24
N ILE A 778 40.76 75.96 0.52
CA ILE A 778 41.53 77.21 0.48
C ILE A 778 42.06 77.51 -0.92
N THR A 779 42.14 78.78 -1.28
CA THR A 779 42.79 79.27 -2.50
C THR A 779 44.07 80.01 -2.13
N LEU A 780 45.18 79.70 -2.81
CA LEU A 780 46.48 80.32 -2.60
C LEU A 780 46.84 81.25 -3.76
N TYR A 781 47.34 82.44 -3.43
CA TYR A 781 47.58 83.54 -4.38
C TYR A 781 49.07 83.76 -4.64
N ALA A 782 49.47 83.84 -5.91
CA ALA A 782 50.87 84.07 -6.31
C ALA A 782 51.27 85.56 -6.23
N HIS A 783 52.44 85.86 -5.68
CA HIS A 783 53.01 87.21 -5.61
C HIS A 783 54.23 87.40 -6.55
N TRP A 784 54.40 88.63 -7.05
CA TRP A 784 55.27 88.96 -8.19
C TRP A 784 55.99 90.31 -8.01
N VAL A 785 57.27 90.40 -8.39
CA VAL A 785 58.07 91.65 -8.37
C VAL A 785 58.75 91.85 -9.73
N THR A 786 58.81 93.08 -10.25
CA THR A 786 59.36 93.38 -11.59
C THR A 786 60.89 93.31 -11.66
N ASP A 787 61.43 92.70 -12.71
CA ASP A 787 62.88 92.47 -12.85
C ASP A 787 63.61 93.58 -13.62
N GLY A 788 64.73 94.05 -13.06
CA GLY A 788 65.60 95.08 -13.65
C GLY A 788 66.65 94.52 -14.62
N SER A 789 67.01 95.30 -15.64
CA SER A 789 67.93 94.91 -16.73
C SER A 789 69.40 94.77 -16.33
N SER A 790 70.03 93.62 -16.61
CA SER A 790 71.23 93.54 -17.49
C SER A 790 71.78 92.11 -17.75
N GLY A 791 71.91 91.70 -19.03
CA GLY A 791 73.12 91.04 -19.62
C GLY A 791 73.37 89.52 -19.58
N GLY A 792 73.18 88.81 -20.73
CA GLY A 792 73.90 87.60 -21.24
C GLY A 792 73.86 86.27 -20.42
N GLY A 793 73.69 85.04 -20.93
CA GLY A 793 73.99 84.38 -22.23
C GLY A 793 75.13 83.34 -22.04
N GLY A 794 75.12 82.07 -22.49
CA GLY A 794 74.14 81.20 -23.19
C GLY A 794 74.72 79.77 -23.49
N SER A 795 73.92 78.84 -24.07
CA SER A 795 74.24 77.43 -24.50
C SER A 795 74.56 76.40 -23.37
N VAL A 796 74.34 75.07 -23.46
CA VAL A 796 74.33 74.09 -24.60
C VAL A 796 73.30 72.92 -24.39
N SER A 797 73.12 72.06 -25.42
CA SER A 797 72.25 70.84 -25.52
C SER A 797 73.00 69.52 -25.18
N PRO A 798 72.52 68.25 -25.39
CA PRO A 798 71.16 67.64 -25.55
C PRO A 798 70.92 66.22 -24.88
N ASN A 799 69.70 65.64 -25.02
CA ASN A 799 69.36 64.19 -25.23
C ASN A 799 69.32 63.14 -24.04
N PRO A 800 68.87 61.85 -24.21
CA PRO A 800 67.72 61.31 -23.40
C PRO A 800 67.77 59.78 -22.99
N ALA A 801 66.61 59.24 -22.52
CA ALA A 801 66.16 57.81 -22.52
C ALA A 801 66.93 56.80 -21.59
N PRO A 802 66.53 55.48 -21.44
CA PRO A 802 65.31 54.74 -21.84
C PRO A 802 64.68 53.79 -20.74
N ILE A 803 63.68 52.99 -21.17
CA ILE A 803 62.84 51.91 -20.53
C ILE A 803 63.65 50.57 -20.41
N PRO A 804 63.45 49.59 -19.46
CA PRO A 804 62.51 48.45 -19.66
C PRO A 804 61.89 47.63 -18.48
N GLU A 805 60.81 46.94 -18.88
CA GLU A 805 60.00 45.73 -18.54
C GLU A 805 60.69 44.44 -17.91
N PRO A 806 60.06 43.22 -17.82
CA PRO A 806 59.17 42.63 -16.77
C PRO A 806 59.67 41.26 -16.19
N THR A 807 58.83 40.47 -15.46
CA THR A 807 58.94 38.96 -15.36
C THR A 807 57.70 38.22 -14.80
N ILE A 808 57.46 36.98 -15.26
CA ILE A 808 56.57 35.91 -14.71
C ILE A 808 57.46 34.67 -14.41
N PRO A 809 57.17 33.82 -13.40
CA PRO A 809 56.75 32.39 -13.63
C PRO A 809 55.80 31.85 -12.50
N GLU A 810 55.16 30.66 -12.48
CA GLU A 810 54.76 29.61 -13.47
C GLU A 810 53.62 28.71 -12.86
N LYS A 811 53.34 27.51 -13.42
CA LYS A 811 52.39 26.47 -12.93
C LYS A 811 53.18 25.19 -12.53
N PRO A 812 52.65 24.20 -11.75
CA PRO A 812 51.95 23.05 -12.36
C PRO A 812 50.86 22.33 -11.52
N ASP A 813 50.07 21.50 -12.22
CA ASP A 813 49.21 20.36 -11.78
C ASP A 813 49.58 19.18 -12.75
N PRO A 814 49.30 17.85 -12.53
CA PRO A 814 48.06 17.31 -11.93
C PRO A 814 48.05 15.85 -11.30
N LYS A 815 46.85 15.44 -10.82
CA LYS A 815 46.23 14.07 -10.94
C LYS A 815 46.62 12.93 -9.93
N PRO A 816 45.90 11.78 -9.87
CA PRO A 816 44.80 11.52 -8.91
C PRO A 816 44.98 10.25 -8.03
N GLU A 817 44.04 10.00 -7.10
CA GLU A 817 43.97 8.73 -6.34
C GLU A 817 42.84 7.79 -6.83
N GLU A 818 43.06 6.48 -6.66
CA GLU A 818 42.18 5.36 -7.06
C GLU A 818 41.19 4.93 -5.95
N PRO A 819 40.12 4.19 -6.28
CA PRO A 819 39.12 3.74 -5.31
C PRO A 819 39.53 2.42 -4.61
N THR A 820 39.12 2.25 -3.35
CA THR A 820 39.21 0.97 -2.62
C THR A 820 37.83 0.38 -2.32
N GLU A 821 37.77 -0.94 -2.41
CA GLU A 821 36.60 -1.84 -2.46
C GLU A 821 35.91 -2.06 -1.09
N PRO A 822 34.59 -2.38 -1.05
CA PRO A 822 33.87 -2.69 0.19
C PRO A 822 33.92 -4.19 0.57
N GLN A 823 33.99 -4.47 1.87
CA GLN A 823 33.90 -5.80 2.50
C GLN A 823 33.12 -5.68 3.83
N PRO A 824 32.51 -6.77 4.35
CA PRO A 824 31.04 -6.84 4.39
C PRO A 824 30.41 -6.68 5.78
N THR A 825 29.15 -6.23 5.80
CA THR A 825 28.36 -6.06 7.03
C THR A 825 27.75 -7.39 7.49
N GLU A 826 27.81 -7.63 8.80
CA GLU A 826 27.33 -8.84 9.48
C GLU A 826 25.79 -8.83 9.64
N LEU A 827 25.17 -10.02 9.62
CA LEU A 827 23.71 -10.18 9.67
C LEU A 827 23.17 -10.09 11.10
N THR A 828 22.30 -9.11 11.37
CA THR A 828 21.49 -9.02 12.60
C THR A 828 20.02 -9.43 12.36
N PRO A 829 19.26 -9.79 13.42
CA PRO A 829 17.96 -10.46 13.26
C PRO A 829 16.88 -9.60 12.59
N GLN A 830 16.01 -10.26 11.83
CA GLN A 830 14.98 -9.65 11.00
C GLN A 830 13.90 -8.94 11.84
N GLN A 831 13.86 -7.62 11.77
CA GLN A 831 12.73 -6.81 12.18
C GLN A 831 11.63 -6.90 11.10
N GLU A 832 10.36 -6.96 11.49
CA GLU A 832 9.25 -6.94 10.52
C GLU A 832 9.28 -5.67 9.65
N PRO A 833 8.99 -5.77 8.34
CA PRO A 833 9.04 -4.61 7.46
C PRO A 833 7.95 -3.59 7.83
N ASP A 834 8.36 -2.33 8.00
CA ASP A 834 7.44 -1.22 8.24
C ASP A 834 6.55 -0.94 7.01
N ILE A 835 5.36 -0.39 7.24
CA ILE A 835 4.39 -0.06 6.19
C ILE A 835 4.78 1.31 5.61
N ILE A 836 5.59 1.29 4.56
CA ILE A 836 6.16 2.51 3.98
C ILE A 836 5.13 3.22 3.08
N PHE A 837 4.56 4.32 3.56
CA PHE A 837 3.99 5.33 2.65
C PHE A 837 5.11 6.19 2.08
N SER A 838 5.07 6.41 0.76
CA SER A 838 6.15 7.05 -0.02
C SER A 838 6.49 8.49 0.40
N ASP A 839 5.60 9.17 1.13
CA ASP A 839 5.77 10.55 1.62
C ASP A 839 5.92 10.67 3.14
N THR A 840 6.09 9.54 3.86
CA THR A 840 6.38 9.53 5.30
C THR A 840 7.69 8.80 5.59
N SER A 841 8.79 9.55 5.65
CA SER A 841 10.10 9.04 6.05
C SER A 841 10.24 8.92 7.58
N GLN A 842 11.17 8.10 8.05
CA GLN A 842 11.48 7.91 9.48
C GLN A 842 11.82 9.22 10.23
N GLY A 843 12.31 10.24 9.52
CA GLY A 843 12.58 11.57 10.07
C GLY A 843 11.34 12.48 10.23
N HIS A 844 10.14 12.02 9.85
CA HIS A 844 8.90 12.77 10.04
C HIS A 844 8.43 12.63 11.50
N TRP A 845 8.09 13.74 12.16
CA TRP A 845 7.76 13.77 13.60
C TRP A 845 6.61 12.84 14.02
N ALA A 846 5.64 12.61 13.13
CA ALA A 846 4.51 11.69 13.35
C ALA A 846 4.74 10.26 12.82
N TRP A 847 5.94 9.93 12.31
CA TRP A 847 6.19 8.67 11.60
C TRP A 847 5.83 7.44 12.44
N ALA A 848 6.22 7.41 13.72
CA ALA A 848 5.94 6.29 14.61
C ALA A 848 4.43 6.04 14.77
N MET A 849 3.63 7.07 15.06
CA MET A 849 2.16 6.94 15.18
C MET A 849 1.48 6.62 13.84
N ILE A 850 2.04 7.08 12.73
CA ILE A 850 1.57 6.70 11.38
C ILE A 850 1.83 5.21 11.12
N GLN A 851 3.03 4.70 11.40
CA GLN A 851 3.34 3.27 11.29
C GLN A 851 2.43 2.42 12.18
N GLU A 852 2.23 2.86 13.43
CA GLU A 852 1.41 2.19 14.42
C GLU A 852 -0.06 2.10 13.99
N MET A 853 -0.68 3.21 13.58
CA MET A 853 -2.05 3.22 13.05
C MET A 853 -2.19 2.48 11.71
N ALA A 854 -1.12 2.38 10.91
CA ALA A 854 -1.12 1.60 9.68
C ALA A 854 -1.10 0.10 9.96
N LYS A 855 -0.26 -0.35 10.90
CA LYS A 855 -0.19 -1.76 11.35
C LYS A 855 -1.51 -2.22 11.99
N ARG A 856 -2.21 -1.33 12.69
CA ARG A 856 -3.58 -1.57 13.19
C ARG A 856 -4.69 -1.52 12.10
N GLY A 857 -4.36 -1.32 10.83
CA GLY A 857 -5.33 -1.20 9.72
C GLY A 857 -6.20 0.07 9.74
N ILE A 858 -6.02 0.96 10.72
CA ILE A 858 -6.80 2.18 10.90
C ILE A 858 -6.56 3.15 9.72
N ILE A 859 -5.31 3.27 9.28
CA ILE A 859 -4.95 4.03 8.07
C ILE A 859 -4.38 3.13 6.97
N THR A 860 -4.81 3.38 5.74
CA THR A 860 -4.47 2.57 4.55
C THR A 860 -3.85 3.40 3.41
N GLY A 861 -3.48 4.66 3.68
CA GLY A 861 -2.96 5.59 2.67
C GLY A 861 -4.00 5.98 1.60
N TYR A 862 -3.49 6.50 0.49
CA TYR A 862 -4.19 6.75 -0.78
C TYR A 862 -3.75 5.71 -1.83
N GLN A 863 -4.53 5.55 -2.91
CA GLN A 863 -4.20 4.63 -4.02
C GLN A 863 -2.86 4.92 -4.72
N ASP A 864 -2.30 6.13 -4.54
CA ASP A 864 -0.98 6.53 -5.05
C ASP A 864 0.18 6.14 -4.11
N GLY A 865 -0.08 5.36 -3.05
CA GLY A 865 0.95 4.91 -2.09
C GLY A 865 1.43 6.00 -1.13
N THR A 866 0.71 7.11 -1.00
CA THR A 866 1.04 8.21 -0.06
C THR A 866 0.09 8.25 1.14
N PHE A 867 0.52 8.87 2.24
CA PHE A 867 -0.33 9.20 3.38
C PHE A 867 -0.78 10.66 3.41
N LYS A 868 -0.03 11.58 2.80
CA LYS A 868 -0.25 13.04 2.77
C LYS A 868 -0.27 13.66 4.18
N PRO A 869 0.80 13.51 4.98
CA PRO A 869 0.81 13.83 6.41
C PRO A 869 0.45 15.30 6.71
N ASN A 870 0.96 16.23 5.91
CA ASN A 870 0.77 17.68 6.08
C ASN A 870 -0.52 18.21 5.44
N ALA A 871 -1.30 17.37 4.74
CA ALA A 871 -2.59 17.79 4.19
C ALA A 871 -3.65 17.88 5.31
N PRO A 872 -4.55 18.89 5.29
CA PRO A 872 -5.71 18.91 6.17
C PRO A 872 -6.57 17.65 6.04
N ILE A 873 -7.08 17.13 7.16
CA ILE A 873 -8.00 15.98 7.13
C ILE A 873 -9.43 16.45 6.81
N GLN A 874 -10.08 15.76 5.87
CA GLN A 874 -11.49 15.95 5.55
C GLN A 874 -12.37 15.18 6.54
N ARG A 875 -13.56 15.69 6.83
CA ARG A 875 -14.50 15.10 7.80
C ARG A 875 -14.87 13.65 7.49
N GLN A 876 -15.00 13.27 6.22
CA GLN A 876 -15.23 11.87 5.82
C GLN A 876 -14.08 10.93 6.19
N HIS A 877 -12.83 11.39 6.08
CA HIS A 877 -11.66 10.57 6.40
C HIS A 877 -11.46 10.46 7.91
N ALA A 878 -11.77 11.52 8.67
CA ALA A 878 -11.81 11.47 10.12
C ALA A 878 -12.88 10.47 10.63
N ALA A 879 -14.07 10.47 10.03
CA ALA A 879 -15.12 9.50 10.35
C ALA A 879 -14.66 8.05 10.08
N LEU A 880 -14.10 7.77 8.90
CA LEU A 880 -13.57 6.46 8.53
C LEU A 880 -12.47 5.96 9.49
N MET A 881 -11.55 6.84 9.90
CA MET A 881 -10.49 6.48 10.86
C MET A 881 -11.07 6.16 12.25
N LEU A 882 -12.10 6.90 12.69
CA LEU A 882 -12.77 6.64 13.97
C LEU A 882 -13.55 5.32 13.97
N THR A 883 -14.28 5.00 12.90
CA THR A 883 -15.01 3.72 12.77
C THR A 883 -14.09 2.52 12.62
N ARG A 884 -12.83 2.72 12.21
CA ARG A 884 -11.80 1.65 12.20
C ARG A 884 -11.06 1.53 13.53
N ALA A 885 -10.93 2.62 14.27
CA ALA A 885 -10.22 2.67 15.55
C ALA A 885 -11.08 2.26 16.75
N LEU A 886 -12.41 2.37 16.64
CA LEU A 886 -13.34 2.24 17.76
C LEU A 886 -14.62 1.51 17.35
N GLU A 887 -15.11 0.65 18.25
CA GLU A 887 -16.48 0.17 18.23
C GLU A 887 -17.42 1.27 18.74
N LEU A 888 -18.39 1.67 17.91
CA LEU A 888 -19.21 2.87 18.14
C LEU A 888 -20.67 2.52 18.47
N GLU A 889 -21.02 2.53 19.76
CA GLU A 889 -22.38 2.33 20.24
C GLU A 889 -23.37 3.39 19.68
N PRO A 890 -24.47 3.00 19.01
CA PRO A 890 -25.48 3.94 18.53
C PRO A 890 -26.33 4.50 19.70
N LYS A 891 -26.33 5.82 19.86
CA LYS A 891 -27.02 6.56 20.94
C LYS A 891 -28.27 7.33 20.46
N LYS A 892 -28.44 7.48 19.16
CA LYS A 892 -29.60 8.12 18.50
C LYS A 892 -29.81 7.52 17.12
N GLU A 893 -31.04 7.63 16.59
CA GLU A 893 -31.30 7.29 15.18
C GLU A 893 -30.53 8.22 14.24
N ALA A 894 -30.14 7.68 13.08
CA ALA A 894 -29.48 8.45 12.04
C ALA A 894 -30.47 9.40 11.35
N LEU A 895 -30.13 10.68 11.27
CA LEU A 895 -30.84 11.65 10.43
C LEU A 895 -30.10 11.76 9.10
N VAL A 896 -30.80 11.52 7.98
CA VAL A 896 -30.20 11.65 6.65
C VAL A 896 -29.68 13.07 6.45
N PHE A 897 -28.37 13.21 6.26
CA PHE A 897 -27.75 14.49 5.92
C PHE A 897 -28.10 14.88 4.47
N ASN A 898 -28.47 16.15 4.26
CA ASN A 898 -28.97 16.64 2.97
C ASN A 898 -27.95 16.56 1.82
N ASP A 899 -26.65 16.47 2.15
CA ASP A 899 -25.53 16.45 1.22
C ASP A 899 -24.88 15.07 1.04
N ILE A 900 -25.41 14.00 1.66
CA ILE A 900 -24.90 12.63 1.52
C ILE A 900 -25.95 11.73 0.88
N SER A 901 -25.70 11.23 -0.33
CA SER A 901 -26.53 10.21 -0.97
C SER A 901 -26.28 8.82 -0.38
N LYS A 902 -27.28 7.92 -0.44
CA LYS A 902 -27.11 6.50 -0.05
C LYS A 902 -26.02 5.76 -0.84
N SER A 903 -25.68 6.26 -2.02
CA SER A 903 -24.61 5.75 -2.89
C SER A 903 -23.23 6.38 -2.61
N HIS A 904 -23.13 7.28 -1.63
CA HIS A 904 -21.85 7.92 -1.29
C HIS A 904 -20.92 6.89 -0.62
N LEU A 905 -19.64 6.85 -1.04
CA LEU A 905 -18.65 5.86 -0.58
C LEU A 905 -18.54 5.75 0.95
N TYR A 906 -18.77 6.86 1.66
CA TYR A 906 -18.70 6.94 3.12
C TYR A 906 -20.07 7.01 3.81
N PHE A 907 -21.18 6.69 3.13
CA PHE A 907 -22.53 6.81 3.68
C PHE A 907 -22.69 6.08 5.02
N GLU A 908 -22.31 4.80 5.11
CA GLU A 908 -22.51 4.02 6.34
C GLU A 908 -21.59 4.46 7.48
N VAL A 909 -20.30 4.74 7.22
CA VAL A 909 -19.40 5.24 8.27
C VAL A 909 -19.83 6.63 8.78
N ILE A 910 -20.43 7.46 7.92
CA ILE A 910 -21.03 8.75 8.32
C ILE A 910 -22.27 8.52 9.20
N ASN A 911 -23.13 7.55 8.88
CA ASN A 911 -24.27 7.17 9.71
C ASN A 911 -23.81 6.68 11.09
N GLN A 912 -22.81 5.79 11.16
CA GLN A 912 -22.28 5.24 12.41
C GLN A 912 -21.76 6.34 13.35
N VAL A 913 -20.89 7.25 12.87
CA VAL A 913 -20.36 8.33 13.72
C VAL A 913 -21.43 9.37 14.10
N GLN A 914 -22.50 9.49 13.31
CA GLN A 914 -23.66 10.30 13.66
C GLN A 914 -24.48 9.63 14.78
N GLN A 915 -24.84 8.34 14.61
CA GLN A 915 -25.59 7.55 15.59
C GLN A 915 -24.88 7.52 16.96
N ALA A 916 -23.55 7.37 16.97
CA ALA A 916 -22.73 7.40 18.17
C ALA A 916 -22.63 8.78 18.87
N GLY A 917 -23.19 9.83 18.25
CA GLY A 917 -23.21 11.19 18.76
C GLY A 917 -21.91 11.96 18.57
N LEU A 918 -21.02 11.52 17.67
CA LEU A 918 -19.73 12.17 17.41
C LEU A 918 -19.86 13.31 16.40
N PHE A 919 -20.70 13.15 15.36
CA PHE A 919 -20.90 14.16 14.32
C PHE A 919 -22.38 14.54 14.19
N ASP A 920 -22.73 15.77 14.57
CA ASP A 920 -24.10 16.31 14.46
C ASP A 920 -24.40 17.00 13.11
N GLY A 921 -23.36 17.27 12.30
CA GLY A 921 -23.45 18.09 11.09
C GLY A 921 -23.61 19.60 11.36
N ILE A 922 -23.85 20.36 10.29
CA ILE A 922 -24.12 21.81 10.30
C ILE A 922 -25.31 22.05 9.36
N ASP A 923 -26.39 22.65 9.86
CA ASP A 923 -27.61 22.96 9.11
C ASP A 923 -28.18 21.78 8.32
N GLY A 924 -28.11 20.58 8.89
CA GLY A 924 -28.57 19.33 8.27
C GLY A 924 -27.62 18.74 7.22
N ASN A 925 -26.39 19.25 7.09
CA ASN A 925 -25.35 18.75 6.18
C ASN A 925 -24.17 18.16 6.96
N PHE A 926 -23.55 17.09 6.46
CA PHE A 926 -22.34 16.52 7.04
C PHE A 926 -21.08 17.26 6.61
N GLN A 927 -21.05 17.75 5.38
CA GLN A 927 -19.94 18.39 4.67
C GLN A 927 -18.71 17.47 4.56
N PRO A 928 -18.77 16.41 3.73
CA PRO A 928 -17.83 15.29 3.78
C PRO A 928 -16.40 15.66 3.39
N THR A 929 -16.25 16.54 2.40
CA THR A 929 -14.97 17.01 1.86
C THR A 929 -14.42 18.26 2.57
N THR A 930 -15.19 18.86 3.50
CA THR A 930 -14.72 20.01 4.29
C THR A 930 -13.66 19.57 5.30
N ASN A 931 -12.61 20.39 5.44
CA ASN A 931 -11.53 20.14 6.39
C ASN A 931 -12.01 20.28 7.84
N MET A 932 -11.62 19.34 8.69
CA MET A 932 -11.94 19.36 10.12
C MET A 932 -11.06 20.37 10.85
N THR A 933 -11.62 21.18 11.75
CA THR A 933 -10.81 22.08 12.59
C THR A 933 -10.28 21.39 13.83
N ARG A 934 -9.21 21.93 14.43
CA ARG A 934 -8.62 21.40 15.67
C ARG A 934 -9.62 21.41 16.85
N ALA A 935 -10.49 22.41 16.94
CA ALA A 935 -11.58 22.42 17.93
C ALA A 935 -12.64 21.33 17.69
N GLN A 936 -12.98 21.03 16.43
CA GLN A 936 -13.90 19.94 16.09
C GLN A 936 -13.29 18.58 16.45
N MET A 937 -12.03 18.34 16.07
CA MET A 937 -11.29 17.14 16.45
C MET A 937 -11.25 16.98 17.98
N ALA A 938 -11.01 18.06 18.73
CA ALA A 938 -10.96 18.02 20.19
C ALA A 938 -12.30 17.57 20.82
N LYS A 939 -13.44 18.13 20.36
CA LYS A 939 -14.76 17.67 20.81
C LYS A 939 -15.01 16.21 20.46
N VAL A 940 -14.66 15.79 19.24
CA VAL A 940 -14.90 14.42 18.76
C VAL A 940 -14.10 13.38 19.56
N LEU A 941 -12.80 13.59 19.79
CA LEU A 941 -11.99 12.64 20.57
C LEU A 941 -12.48 12.53 22.03
N VAL A 942 -12.82 13.66 22.68
CA VAL A 942 -13.39 13.63 24.04
C VAL A 942 -14.69 12.83 24.12
N LEU A 943 -15.57 12.96 23.12
CA LEU A 943 -16.83 12.20 23.07
C LEU A 943 -16.64 10.72 22.71
N ALA A 944 -15.69 10.41 21.84
CA ALA A 944 -15.41 9.05 21.38
C ALA A 944 -14.78 8.20 22.50
N PHE A 945 -13.78 8.74 23.19
CA PHE A 945 -13.04 8.07 24.26
C PHE A 945 -13.62 8.33 25.67
N LYS A 946 -14.79 8.98 25.77
CA LYS A 946 -15.48 9.30 27.04
C LYS A 946 -14.56 10.03 28.06
N LEU A 947 -13.60 10.83 27.58
CA LEU A 947 -12.49 11.38 28.36
C LEU A 947 -12.95 12.42 29.40
N THR A 948 -12.27 12.44 30.54
CA THR A 948 -12.46 13.44 31.61
C THR A 948 -11.12 14.00 32.07
N SER A 949 -11.11 15.16 32.71
CA SER A 949 -9.91 15.66 33.40
C SER A 949 -10.28 16.57 34.57
N SER A 950 -9.46 16.56 35.62
CA SER A 950 -9.54 17.50 36.74
C SER A 950 -8.86 18.84 36.42
N ASN A 951 -7.99 18.88 35.41
CA ASN A 951 -7.33 20.10 34.94
C ASN A 951 -8.27 20.87 33.99
N LYS A 952 -8.40 22.19 34.19
CA LYS A 952 -9.26 23.09 33.41
C LYS A 952 -8.49 24.25 32.74
N ASP A 953 -7.16 24.26 32.86
CA ASP A 953 -6.31 25.19 32.14
C ASP A 953 -5.98 24.66 30.74
N THR A 954 -5.71 25.58 29.81
CA THR A 954 -5.49 25.27 28.40
C THR A 954 -4.59 26.33 27.76
N PHE A 955 -4.43 26.26 26.44
CA PHE A 955 -3.54 27.09 25.64
C PHE A 955 -3.92 28.58 25.63
N LYS A 956 -2.91 29.44 25.45
CA LYS A 956 -2.98 30.90 25.62
C LYS A 956 -3.97 31.59 24.66
N ASP A 957 -4.22 30.96 23.51
CA ASP A 957 -5.06 31.44 22.40
C ASP A 957 -6.46 30.81 22.38
N VAL A 958 -6.86 30.08 23.44
CA VAL A 958 -8.20 29.50 23.58
C VAL A 958 -8.98 30.27 24.67
N PRO A 959 -9.82 31.27 24.31
CA PRO A 959 -10.61 32.00 25.29
C PRO A 959 -11.57 31.09 26.06
N LYS A 960 -11.83 31.41 27.34
CA LYS A 960 -12.87 30.72 28.16
C LYS A 960 -14.28 30.80 27.58
N THR A 961 -14.51 31.69 26.60
CA THR A 961 -15.76 31.83 25.84
C THR A 961 -15.80 30.99 24.56
N HIS A 962 -14.70 30.29 24.20
CA HIS A 962 -14.66 29.44 23.02
C HIS A 962 -15.47 28.17 23.24
N TRP A 963 -16.33 27.80 22.28
CA TRP A 963 -17.27 26.67 22.43
C TRP A 963 -16.61 25.32 22.71
N ALA A 964 -15.35 25.13 22.28
CA ALA A 964 -14.55 23.93 22.52
C ALA A 964 -13.60 24.01 23.72
N TYR A 965 -13.65 25.08 24.53
CA TYR A 965 -12.68 25.33 25.62
C TYR A 965 -12.52 24.10 26.55
N GLU A 966 -13.63 23.56 27.06
CA GLU A 966 -13.60 22.40 27.97
C GLU A 966 -13.05 21.14 27.27
N SER A 967 -13.42 20.86 26.01
CA SER A 967 -12.89 19.70 25.28
C SER A 967 -11.38 19.81 25.03
N ILE A 968 -10.88 21.00 24.72
CA ILE A 968 -9.44 21.25 24.51
C ILE A 968 -8.70 21.14 25.86
N ALA A 969 -9.26 21.67 26.94
CA ALA A 969 -8.71 21.50 28.30
C ALA A 969 -8.65 20.01 28.70
N ILE A 970 -9.68 19.21 28.42
CA ILE A 970 -9.68 17.76 28.67
C ILE A 970 -8.58 17.05 27.88
N LEU A 971 -8.43 17.31 26.57
CA LEU A 971 -7.34 16.70 25.79
C LEU A 971 -5.95 17.15 26.27
N THR A 972 -5.80 18.39 26.72
CA THR A 972 -4.54 18.91 27.29
C THR A 972 -4.23 18.21 28.63
N GLY A 973 -5.24 18.06 29.48
CA GLY A 973 -5.13 17.41 30.80
C GLY A 973 -4.93 15.89 30.75
N ASN A 974 -5.15 15.25 29.60
CA ASN A 974 -4.80 13.85 29.32
C ASN A 974 -3.56 13.71 28.40
N GLY A 975 -2.78 14.78 28.19
CA GLY A 975 -1.54 14.74 27.39
C GLY A 975 -1.72 14.49 25.88
N ILE A 976 -2.94 14.31 25.38
CA ILE A 976 -3.23 13.97 23.98
C ILE A 976 -2.76 15.10 23.03
N THR A 977 -3.01 16.36 23.41
CA THR A 977 -2.67 17.52 22.58
C THR A 977 -1.49 18.30 23.15
N ILE A 978 -0.42 18.43 22.35
CA ILE A 978 0.68 19.37 22.58
C ILE A 978 0.53 20.55 21.62
N GLY A 979 0.54 21.78 22.16
CA GLY A 979 0.34 23.00 21.40
C GLY A 979 1.65 23.63 20.91
N ASP A 980 1.58 24.44 19.85
CA ASP A 980 2.72 25.15 19.28
C ASP A 980 3.02 26.41 20.11
N ASN A 981 4.15 26.40 20.84
CA ASN A 981 4.60 27.49 21.72
C ASN A 981 3.55 27.95 22.76
N GLY A 982 2.69 27.02 23.18
CA GLY A 982 1.58 27.27 24.11
C GLY A 982 0.30 27.78 23.45
N ASN A 983 0.15 27.63 22.13
CA ASN A 983 -1.06 27.92 21.36
C ASN A 983 -1.68 26.63 20.79
N PHE A 984 -3.00 26.55 20.74
CA PHE A 984 -3.75 25.43 20.17
C PHE A 984 -4.22 25.66 18.73
N ARG A 985 -4.44 26.92 18.35
CA ARG A 985 -5.09 27.35 17.09
C ARG A 985 -6.43 26.63 16.83
N PRO A 986 -7.45 26.81 17.68
CA PRO A 986 -8.68 26.02 17.66
C PRO A 986 -9.46 26.06 16.33
N ASN A 987 -9.34 27.16 15.57
CA ASN A 987 -10.05 27.34 14.30
C ASN A 987 -9.27 26.89 13.06
N ASP A 988 -7.99 26.55 13.21
CA ASP A 988 -7.17 26.07 12.10
C ASP A 988 -7.58 24.65 11.70
N PRO A 989 -7.45 24.26 10.43
CA PRO A 989 -7.59 22.88 10.01
C PRO A 989 -6.58 21.97 10.72
N VAL A 990 -7.00 20.77 11.13
CA VAL A 990 -6.08 19.75 11.64
C VAL A 990 -5.50 18.95 10.46
N THR A 991 -4.18 18.73 10.46
CA THR A 991 -3.53 17.90 9.43
C THR A 991 -3.79 16.40 9.67
N ARG A 992 -3.59 15.57 8.64
CA ARG A 992 -3.73 14.12 8.74
C ARG A 992 -2.76 13.50 9.74
N ALA A 993 -1.51 13.98 9.79
CA ALA A 993 -0.53 13.56 10.80
C ALA A 993 -0.94 13.93 12.23
N GLU A 994 -1.42 15.15 12.45
CA GLU A 994 -1.91 15.58 13.78
C GLU A 994 -3.14 14.81 14.22
N PHE A 995 -4.12 14.58 13.33
CA PHE A 995 -5.30 13.78 13.66
C PHE A 995 -4.92 12.35 14.05
N VAL A 996 -4.03 11.71 13.27
CA VAL A 996 -3.51 10.37 13.57
C VAL A 996 -2.72 10.32 14.88
N THR A 997 -1.89 11.33 15.16
CA THR A 997 -1.13 11.40 16.42
C THR A 997 -2.05 11.56 17.63
N PHE A 998 -3.07 12.42 17.54
CA PHE A 998 -4.02 12.62 18.64
C PHE A 998 -4.96 11.43 18.82
N LEU A 999 -5.35 10.74 17.74
CA LEU A 999 -6.10 9.49 17.81
C LEU A 999 -5.27 8.35 18.42
N SER A 1000 -4.01 8.19 17.99
CA SER A 1000 -3.04 7.26 18.60
C SER A 1000 -2.89 7.52 20.10
N ARG A 1001 -2.63 8.76 20.53
CA ARG A 1001 -2.53 9.08 21.96
C ARG A 1001 -3.82 8.82 22.74
N ALA A 1002 -4.99 9.08 22.15
CA ALA A 1002 -6.28 8.78 22.78
C ALA A 1002 -6.55 7.27 22.91
N LEU A 1003 -6.05 6.44 21.99
CA LEU A 1003 -6.08 4.96 22.07
C LEU A 1003 -5.14 4.37 23.13
N HIS A 1004 -4.29 5.20 23.75
CA HIS A 1004 -3.41 4.83 24.87
C HIS A 1004 -3.80 5.54 26.18
N GLN A 1005 -5.01 6.11 26.26
CA GLN A 1005 -5.66 6.53 27.52
C GLN A 1005 -6.67 5.45 27.96
#